data_AF-A0A829Y6L0-F1
#
_entry.id   AF-A0A829Y6L0-F1
#
_cell.length_a   1.000
_cell.length_b   1.000
_cell.length_c   1.000
_cell.angle_alpha   90.00
_cell.angle_beta   90.00
_cell.angle_gamma   90.00
#
_symmetry.space_group_name_H-M   'P 1'
#
loop_
_entity.id
_entity.type
_entity.pdbx_description
1 polymer ?
#
loop_
_entity_poly.entity_id
_entity_poly.type
_entity_poly.pdbx_seq_one_letter_code
_entity_poly.pdbx_strand_id
1 'polypeptide(L)'
;MRRPVRWLLALVLIAGVALVAGFLWFVLWPVHTIPALEPVDEYVWLDQNWGAGQHTEQRQTYYYTGQGTSMPQGASGGALRYDWFVHLELPFSSERFANPDHMRKYRFLVDPEPSPANPDQLPIGFTRHFDPAIGEYVLDITCAACHTGEIHYTQNNRTIAMRIDGGQAMHAFTDMTRGSFAPVLLASLVDTAVKPWKFDRFAQRVLGPGYPDSKSELKSALWATIKAMLGSGQNNPLRKLYPVHEGFGRTDALGRIGNTAFGDHLAKGNYQVGDAPVSYPYLWNIWKFDWVQYNGSVAQPLARNIGEALGVGAIAPLRSAMNEPLPNDHRFRSSVDIAGLQRIEHTLQQLAPPTWPEQILGPVDTAKAEQGSKLFEQYCRGCHGPHVSGAARQQASAPLKPFPEVEWRIEVIPLEHIGTDPNAAKGFMERRYNLSTTGLTNAQLADALRPLLVRSLARDARFRLREVVRLRGEQQLPLGEMPALLESYPDPDATATPSLPQDSFDAIDTALETLLSPMPVLSATQPDDPLDCGLDCHTLNLLWDVRNGSANVEQTVAGLDVTKLSEGLALNLVGILIKNRFYADYGIDYATQQCLEGFGALDLPQQISGYKPRPLQGVWATPPFLHNGSVPSLYQMLLPPAKRDQKFFVGRRDFDPVHVGYVTSPDAEGDDDGFWLDTSIPGNRNIGHGFAADAATWSKHLQDPNANPLPSGVIGPEFTDEQRFALIEYLKVHRDPPTPEGFQPPQCQLFGRSL
;
A
#
# COMPACT_ATOMS: atom_id res chain seq x y z
N MET A 1 33.75 56.60 -9.40
CA MET A 1 32.46 55.91 -9.67
C MET A 1 31.29 56.84 -9.35
N ARG A 2 30.34 56.97 -10.27
CA ARG A 2 29.11 57.77 -10.08
C ARG A 2 28.27 57.17 -8.95
N ARG A 3 27.65 58.00 -8.08
CA ARG A 3 26.77 57.60 -6.96
C ARG A 3 25.81 56.41 -7.27
N PRO A 4 25.11 56.34 -8.43
CA PRO A 4 24.24 55.19 -8.74
C PRO A 4 24.98 53.85 -8.84
N VAL A 5 26.23 53.82 -9.31
CA VAL A 5 27.03 52.59 -9.44
C VAL A 5 27.42 52.04 -8.06
N ARG A 6 27.66 52.92 -7.07
CA ARG A 6 27.95 52.53 -5.69
C ARG A 6 26.73 51.91 -5.00
N TRP A 7 25.54 52.47 -5.23
CA TRP A 7 24.28 51.90 -4.73
C TRP A 7 23.96 50.56 -5.37
N LEU A 8 24.17 50.42 -6.68
CA LEU A 8 23.97 49.15 -7.38
C LEU A 8 24.93 48.06 -6.85
N LEU A 9 26.21 48.38 -6.65
CA LEU A 9 27.17 47.44 -6.09
C LEU A 9 26.88 47.10 -4.62
N ALA A 10 26.42 48.06 -3.82
CA ALA A 10 25.98 47.79 -2.46
C ALA A 10 24.76 46.87 -2.42
N LEU A 11 23.78 47.07 -3.31
CA LEU A 11 22.61 46.20 -3.44
C LEU A 11 23.00 44.79 -3.91
N VAL A 12 23.91 44.67 -4.88
CA VAL A 12 24.43 43.37 -5.33
C VAL A 12 25.20 42.66 -4.22
N LEU A 13 26.01 43.40 -3.44
CA LEU A 13 26.73 42.85 -2.30
C LEU A 13 25.77 42.39 -1.19
N ILE A 14 24.77 43.21 -0.85
CA ILE A 14 23.75 42.85 0.16
C ILE A 14 22.94 41.63 -0.31
N ALA A 15 22.51 41.61 -1.58
CA ALA A 15 21.83 40.45 -2.15
C ALA A 15 22.72 39.20 -2.14
N GLY A 16 24.01 39.35 -2.46
CA GLY A 16 25.01 38.28 -2.40
C GLY A 16 25.21 37.75 -0.97
N VAL A 17 25.35 38.64 0.01
CA VAL A 17 25.48 38.26 1.43
C VAL A 17 24.19 37.62 1.94
N ALA A 18 23.02 38.13 1.58
CA ALA A 18 21.74 37.54 1.93
C ALA A 18 21.53 36.16 1.28
N LEU A 19 21.99 35.97 0.04
CA LEU A 19 21.99 34.67 -0.64
C LEU A 19 22.94 33.68 0.04
N VAL A 20 24.16 34.11 0.39
CA VAL A 20 25.12 33.25 1.10
C VAL A 20 24.63 32.94 2.51
N ALA A 21 24.11 33.92 3.26
CA ALA A 21 23.53 33.71 4.58
C ALA A 21 22.28 32.81 4.51
N GLY A 22 21.41 33.01 3.52
CA GLY A 22 20.24 32.17 3.26
C GLY A 22 20.63 30.75 2.87
N PHE A 23 21.70 30.58 2.08
CA PHE A 23 22.27 29.27 1.74
C PHE A 23 22.90 28.60 2.96
N LEU A 24 23.73 29.30 3.72
CA LEU A 24 24.32 28.79 4.96
C LEU A 24 23.23 28.41 5.97
N TRP A 25 22.19 29.22 6.13
CA TRP A 25 21.02 28.91 6.95
C TRP A 25 20.27 27.67 6.44
N PHE A 26 20.01 27.61 5.13
CA PHE A 26 19.30 26.50 4.50
C PHE A 26 20.08 25.18 4.54
N VAL A 27 21.41 25.22 4.58
CA VAL A 27 22.26 24.02 4.46
C VAL A 27 22.91 23.61 5.79
N LEU A 28 23.35 24.54 6.66
CA LEU A 28 24.00 24.21 7.94
C LEU A 28 22.99 23.89 9.05
N TRP A 29 21.88 24.61 9.12
CA TRP A 29 20.93 24.45 10.23
C TRP A 29 20.20 23.09 10.20
N PRO A 30 19.78 22.53 9.05
CA PRO A 30 19.10 21.24 9.01
C PRO A 30 19.93 20.05 9.48
N VAL A 31 21.26 20.09 9.32
CA VAL A 31 22.15 18.99 9.77
C VAL A 31 22.11 18.83 11.29
N HIS A 32 21.84 19.92 12.01
CA HIS A 32 21.71 19.91 13.48
C HIS A 32 20.34 19.43 13.97
N THR A 33 19.36 19.23 13.09
CA THR A 33 18.01 18.74 13.42
C THR A 33 17.76 17.34 12.85
N ILE A 34 18.82 16.62 12.47
CA ILE A 34 18.75 15.20 12.11
C ILE A 34 18.64 14.40 13.41
N PRO A 35 17.72 13.43 13.53
CA PRO A 35 17.57 12.66 14.75
C PRO A 35 18.85 11.94 15.17
N ALA A 36 18.98 11.65 16.46
CA ALA A 36 20.06 10.83 16.98
C ALA A 36 20.02 9.40 16.41
N LEU A 37 21.20 8.78 16.37
CA LEU A 37 21.35 7.38 15.98
C LEU A 37 20.84 6.49 17.11
N GLU A 38 19.89 5.59 16.81
CA GLU A 38 19.44 4.59 17.76
C GLU A 38 20.54 3.54 17.99
N PRO A 39 20.99 3.32 19.24
CA PRO A 39 21.97 2.30 19.56
C PRO A 39 21.37 0.91 19.32
N VAL A 40 22.17 0.01 18.74
CA VAL A 40 21.80 -1.40 18.53
C VAL A 40 23.03 -2.24 18.83
N ASP A 41 22.89 -3.19 19.75
CA ASP A 41 23.96 -4.11 20.15
C ASP A 41 23.90 -5.44 19.39
N GLU A 42 22.71 -5.82 18.95
CA GLU A 42 22.44 -7.10 18.30
C GLU A 42 21.29 -7.00 17.29
N TYR A 43 21.44 -7.66 16.15
CA TYR A 43 20.41 -7.79 15.13
C TYR A 43 19.89 -9.23 15.09
N VAL A 44 18.57 -9.40 15.10
CA VAL A 44 17.89 -10.69 14.99
C VAL A 44 16.91 -10.65 13.83
N TRP A 45 16.96 -11.65 12.95
CA TRP A 45 15.97 -11.85 11.89
C TRP A 45 14.98 -12.92 12.32
N LEU A 46 13.71 -12.55 12.43
CA LEU A 46 12.67 -13.52 12.75
C LEU A 46 12.49 -14.50 11.58
N ASP A 47 12.38 -15.79 11.88
CA ASP A 47 12.11 -16.80 10.85
C ASP A 47 10.64 -16.74 10.45
N GLN A 48 10.37 -15.96 9.40
CA GLN A 48 9.07 -15.81 8.77
C GLN A 48 8.93 -16.74 7.56
N ASN A 49 9.43 -17.97 7.67
CA ASN A 49 9.55 -18.95 6.58
C ASN A 49 10.54 -18.52 5.48
N TRP A 50 11.38 -17.53 5.76
CA TRP A 50 12.49 -17.09 4.93
C TRP A 50 13.85 -17.46 5.56
N GLY A 51 13.86 -18.20 6.68
CA GLY A 51 15.05 -18.54 7.45
C GLY A 51 15.42 -17.44 8.46
N ALA A 52 16.39 -17.71 9.32
CA ALA A 52 16.80 -16.84 10.44
C ALA A 52 18.05 -15.97 10.16
N GLY A 53 18.41 -15.75 8.90
CA GLY A 53 19.65 -15.05 8.52
C GLY A 53 19.44 -13.90 7.55
N GLN A 54 20.32 -12.89 7.61
CA GLN A 54 20.28 -11.70 6.75
C GLN A 54 20.31 -12.03 5.24
N HIS A 55 21.18 -12.96 4.83
CA HIS A 55 21.51 -13.19 3.42
C HIS A 55 20.69 -14.30 2.74
N THR A 56 19.55 -14.67 3.32
CA THR A 56 18.63 -15.64 2.71
C THR A 56 18.12 -15.13 1.37
N GLU A 57 17.99 -16.01 0.38
CA GLU A 57 17.60 -15.67 -0.99
C GLU A 57 16.31 -14.85 -1.06
N GLN A 58 15.29 -15.23 -0.29
CA GLN A 58 14.00 -14.55 -0.24
C GLN A 58 14.15 -13.09 0.25
N ARG A 59 14.89 -12.85 1.32
CA ARG A 59 15.17 -11.49 1.81
C ARG A 59 15.91 -10.66 0.78
N GLN A 60 16.99 -11.20 0.20
CA GLN A 60 17.77 -10.47 -0.79
C GLN A 60 16.94 -10.13 -2.05
N THR A 61 16.09 -11.07 -2.46
CA THR A 61 15.14 -10.88 -3.57
C THR A 61 14.13 -9.78 -3.24
N TYR A 62 13.47 -9.86 -2.09
CA TYR A 62 12.47 -8.86 -1.68
C TYR A 62 13.07 -7.48 -1.44
N TYR A 63 14.22 -7.40 -0.75
CA TYR A 63 14.85 -6.13 -0.35
C TYR A 63 15.44 -5.34 -1.53
N TYR A 64 15.96 -6.01 -2.56
CA TYR A 64 16.81 -5.37 -3.57
C TYR A 64 16.38 -5.61 -5.02
N THR A 65 15.24 -6.27 -5.26
CA THR A 65 14.62 -6.31 -6.61
C THR A 65 14.02 -4.94 -6.95
N GLY A 66 14.50 -4.32 -8.02
CA GLY A 66 13.96 -3.07 -8.53
C GLY A 66 12.52 -3.21 -9.04
N GLN A 67 11.79 -2.09 -9.05
CA GLN A 67 10.41 -2.00 -9.53
C GLN A 67 10.24 -0.90 -10.59
N GLY A 68 11.34 -0.31 -11.04
CA GLY A 68 11.36 0.65 -12.13
C GLY A 68 11.12 2.09 -11.69
N THR A 69 11.46 2.42 -10.44
CA THR A 69 11.19 3.75 -9.87
C THR A 69 12.39 4.68 -9.94
N SER A 70 12.10 5.98 -9.99
CA SER A 70 13.10 7.04 -10.11
C SER A 70 12.86 8.12 -9.07
N MET A 71 13.96 8.72 -8.59
CA MET A 71 13.93 9.89 -7.71
C MET A 71 14.53 11.13 -8.39
N PRO A 72 13.96 12.34 -8.25
CA PRO A 72 12.63 12.63 -7.67
C PRO A 72 11.53 11.89 -8.45
N GLN A 73 10.38 11.68 -7.80
CA GLN A 73 9.33 10.79 -8.28
C GLN A 73 8.99 11.06 -9.75
N GLY A 74 9.19 10.03 -10.59
CA GLY A 74 8.82 10.05 -12.01
C GLY A 74 9.73 10.88 -12.93
N ALA A 75 10.91 11.29 -12.47
CA ALA A 75 11.90 11.94 -13.32
C ALA A 75 12.69 10.91 -14.15
N SER A 76 12.79 11.14 -15.47
CA SER A 76 13.74 10.40 -16.33
C SER A 76 15.07 11.16 -16.48
N GLY A 77 15.17 12.15 -17.38
CA GLY A 77 16.41 12.90 -17.61
C GLY A 77 17.04 13.55 -16.36
N GLY A 78 16.19 13.92 -15.39
CA GLY A 78 16.57 14.48 -14.09
C GLY A 78 16.63 13.45 -12.95
N ALA A 79 16.57 12.16 -13.24
CA ALA A 79 16.69 11.12 -12.22
C ALA A 79 18.02 11.24 -11.46
N LEU A 80 17.98 10.88 -10.19
CA LEU A 80 19.15 10.68 -9.35
C LEU A 80 19.77 9.34 -9.73
N ARG A 81 21.00 9.40 -10.25
CA ARG A 81 21.76 8.20 -10.60
C ARG A 81 22.15 7.45 -9.34
N TYR A 82 22.17 6.13 -9.43
CA TYR A 82 22.54 5.26 -8.32
C TYR A 82 23.94 5.60 -7.78
N ASP A 83 24.91 5.67 -8.68
CA ASP A 83 26.31 5.93 -8.36
C ASP A 83 26.53 7.32 -7.73
N TRP A 84 25.70 8.29 -8.12
CA TRP A 84 25.72 9.62 -7.50
C TRP A 84 25.28 9.55 -6.04
N PHE A 85 24.22 8.81 -5.74
CA PHE A 85 23.75 8.64 -4.36
C PHE A 85 24.80 7.96 -3.48
N VAL A 86 25.47 6.92 -4.02
CA VAL A 86 26.57 6.22 -3.36
C VAL A 86 27.73 7.17 -3.06
N HIS A 87 28.10 8.08 -3.96
CA HIS A 87 29.28 8.93 -3.80
C HIS A 87 29.00 10.35 -3.30
N LEU A 88 27.74 10.70 -3.07
CA LEU A 88 27.34 12.02 -2.58
C LEU A 88 27.88 12.24 -1.16
N GLU A 89 28.40 13.44 -0.90
CA GLU A 89 28.91 13.84 0.41
C GLU A 89 27.92 14.78 1.11
N LEU A 90 27.79 14.64 2.42
CA LEU A 90 26.97 15.51 3.28
C LEU A 90 27.40 16.97 3.18
N PRO A 91 26.49 17.95 3.39
CA PRO A 91 26.84 19.35 3.24
C PRO A 91 27.94 19.75 4.21
N PHE A 92 28.94 20.49 3.71
CA PHE A 92 30.12 20.92 4.49
C PHE A 92 30.97 19.80 5.13
N SER A 93 30.67 18.54 4.82
CA SER A 93 31.43 17.37 5.25
C SER A 93 31.95 16.60 4.03
N SER A 94 32.91 15.71 4.26
CA SER A 94 33.35 14.67 3.32
C SER A 94 32.76 13.30 3.64
N GLU A 95 31.95 13.20 4.69
CA GLU A 95 31.19 12.00 5.02
C GLU A 95 30.16 11.71 3.92
N ARG A 96 29.99 10.43 3.59
CA ARG A 96 29.05 9.95 2.58
C ARG A 96 27.60 10.19 3.05
N PHE A 97 26.76 10.74 2.19
CA PHE A 97 25.33 10.89 2.47
C PHE A 97 24.68 9.52 2.71
N ALA A 98 25.02 8.52 1.90
CA ALA A 98 24.55 7.14 2.07
C ALA A 98 25.33 6.34 3.14
N ASN A 99 26.06 6.99 4.07
CA ASN A 99 26.68 6.26 5.19
C ASN A 99 25.60 5.48 5.99
N PRO A 100 25.78 4.19 6.30
CA PRO A 100 24.80 3.38 7.03
C PRO A 100 24.26 4.04 8.30
N ASP A 101 25.12 4.60 9.15
CA ASP A 101 24.70 5.25 10.39
C ASP A 101 23.98 6.56 10.14
N HIS A 102 24.38 7.31 9.11
CA HIS A 102 23.64 8.50 8.70
C HIS A 102 22.22 8.14 8.21
N MET A 103 22.08 7.07 7.43
CA MET A 103 20.78 6.61 6.96
C MET A 103 19.88 6.10 8.09
N ARG A 104 20.47 5.41 9.09
CA ARG A 104 19.74 4.94 10.29
C ARG A 104 19.18 6.05 11.15
N LYS A 105 19.77 7.26 11.14
CA LYS A 105 19.21 8.44 11.82
C LYS A 105 17.83 8.84 11.27
N TYR A 106 17.54 8.53 10.01
CA TYR A 106 16.20 8.73 9.42
C TYR A 106 15.25 7.54 9.65
N ARG A 107 15.64 6.59 10.50
CA ARG A 107 14.93 5.31 10.74
C ARG A 107 14.84 4.43 9.48
N PHE A 108 15.67 4.68 8.47
CA PHE A 108 15.87 3.68 7.42
C PHE A 108 16.59 2.47 8.00
N LEU A 109 16.21 1.31 7.48
CA LEU A 109 16.80 0.06 7.89
C LEU A 109 18.03 -0.22 7.03
N VAL A 110 19.19 -0.37 7.66
CA VAL A 110 20.43 -0.75 6.98
C VAL A 110 20.93 -2.04 7.61
N ASP A 111 21.24 -3.01 6.76
CA ASP A 111 21.85 -4.26 7.18
C ASP A 111 23.26 -4.01 7.77
N PRO A 112 23.70 -4.77 8.79
CA PRO A 112 25.00 -4.55 9.43
C PRO A 112 26.19 -4.84 8.52
N GLU A 113 26.03 -5.72 7.53
CA GLU A 113 27.06 -6.07 6.54
C GLU A 113 26.50 -5.97 5.12
N PRO A 114 27.33 -5.59 4.11
CA PRO A 114 26.92 -5.58 2.71
C PRO A 114 26.62 -6.99 2.20
N SER A 115 25.86 -7.07 1.11
CA SER A 115 25.55 -8.33 0.43
C SER A 115 25.88 -8.26 -1.06
N PRO A 116 25.91 -9.39 -1.80
CA PRO A 116 26.06 -9.35 -3.25
C PRO A 116 24.97 -8.54 -3.97
N ALA A 117 23.75 -8.50 -3.41
CA ALA A 117 22.64 -7.72 -3.95
C ALA A 117 22.70 -6.22 -3.52
N ASN A 118 23.42 -5.91 -2.44
CA ASN A 118 23.61 -4.57 -1.92
C ASN A 118 25.08 -4.33 -1.49
N PRO A 119 26.01 -4.25 -2.44
CA PRO A 119 27.44 -4.13 -2.14
C PRO A 119 27.81 -2.79 -1.51
N ASP A 120 27.00 -1.75 -1.76
CA ASP A 120 27.22 -0.39 -1.27
C ASP A 120 26.59 -0.12 0.11
N GLN A 121 25.98 -1.14 0.71
CA GLN A 121 25.31 -1.11 2.02
C GLN A 121 24.29 0.03 2.13
N LEU A 122 23.46 0.17 1.09
CA LEU A 122 22.34 1.12 1.08
C LEU A 122 21.20 0.62 1.99
N PRO A 123 20.24 1.48 2.36
CA PRO A 123 19.08 1.00 3.07
C PRO A 123 18.29 -0.07 2.33
N ILE A 124 17.57 -0.89 3.08
CA ILE A 124 16.64 -1.87 2.52
C ILE A 124 15.58 -1.17 1.70
N GLY A 125 15.34 -1.70 0.51
CA GLY A 125 14.50 -1.09 -0.51
C GLY A 125 15.19 -0.02 -1.36
N PHE A 126 16.48 0.29 -1.16
CA PHE A 126 17.24 1.16 -2.06
C PHE A 126 18.08 0.29 -2.99
N THR A 127 17.76 0.30 -4.28
CA THR A 127 18.43 -0.49 -5.32
C THR A 127 18.63 0.34 -6.59
N ARG A 128 18.79 -0.31 -7.73
CA ARG A 128 18.92 0.34 -9.03
C ARG A 128 18.14 -0.39 -10.11
N HIS A 129 17.70 0.38 -11.10
CA HIS A 129 17.31 -0.13 -12.41
C HIS A 129 18.00 0.70 -13.51
N PHE A 130 18.08 0.14 -14.71
CA PHE A 130 18.66 0.84 -15.86
C PHE A 130 17.60 1.70 -16.55
N ASP A 131 17.81 3.02 -16.63
CA ASP A 131 16.95 3.91 -17.40
C ASP A 131 17.49 4.01 -18.84
N PRO A 132 16.82 3.40 -19.84
CA PRO A 132 17.27 3.43 -21.23
C PRO A 132 17.21 4.82 -21.87
N ALA A 133 16.45 5.77 -21.31
CA ALA A 133 16.35 7.11 -21.86
C ALA A 133 17.62 7.94 -21.62
N ILE A 134 18.36 7.64 -20.55
CA ILE A 134 19.64 8.30 -20.22
C ILE A 134 20.84 7.35 -20.30
N GLY A 135 20.62 6.04 -20.42
CA GLY A 135 21.69 5.05 -20.56
C GLY A 135 22.47 4.79 -19.27
N GLU A 136 21.86 5.01 -18.09
CA GLU A 136 22.52 4.94 -16.79
C GLU A 136 21.64 4.21 -15.76
N TYR A 137 22.27 3.68 -14.71
CA TYR A 137 21.55 3.15 -13.56
C TYR A 137 21.06 4.28 -12.65
N VAL A 138 19.76 4.30 -12.38
CA VAL A 138 19.11 5.27 -11.48
C VAL A 138 18.79 4.62 -10.14
N LEU A 139 18.70 5.44 -9.11
CA LEU A 139 18.31 5.00 -7.78
C LEU A 139 16.81 4.60 -7.80
N ASP A 140 16.54 3.36 -7.40
CA ASP A 140 15.21 2.77 -7.35
C ASP A 140 14.82 2.52 -5.89
N ILE A 141 13.63 2.98 -5.51
CA ILE A 141 13.02 2.74 -4.19
C ILE A 141 11.93 1.68 -4.33
N THR A 142 12.08 0.58 -3.62
CA THR A 142 11.21 -0.59 -3.71
C THR A 142 10.20 -0.67 -2.57
N CYS A 143 9.19 -1.54 -2.70
CA CYS A 143 8.23 -1.86 -1.64
C CYS A 143 8.90 -2.12 -0.28
N ALA A 144 10.08 -2.76 -0.27
CA ALA A 144 10.76 -3.15 0.96
C ALA A 144 11.19 -1.96 1.83
N ALA A 145 11.34 -0.75 1.26
CA ALA A 145 11.66 0.44 2.04
C ALA A 145 10.57 0.77 3.07
N CYS A 146 9.30 0.68 2.65
CA CYS A 146 8.13 0.98 3.48
C CYS A 146 7.59 -0.26 4.21
N HIS A 147 7.75 -1.44 3.60
CA HIS A 147 7.14 -2.70 4.05
C HIS A 147 8.18 -3.68 4.61
N THR A 148 9.14 -3.15 5.36
CA THR A 148 10.03 -3.92 6.24
C THR A 148 10.11 -3.18 7.56
N GLY A 149 9.81 -3.87 8.66
CA GLY A 149 9.78 -3.28 9.99
C GLY A 149 10.95 -3.68 10.86
N GLU A 150 11.17 -2.92 11.93
CA GLU A 150 12.13 -3.27 12.97
C GLU A 150 11.62 -2.79 14.32
N ILE A 151 11.82 -3.62 15.33
CA ILE A 151 11.40 -3.37 16.71
C ILE A 151 12.64 -3.48 17.60
N HIS A 152 12.83 -2.53 18.52
CA HIS A 152 13.96 -2.53 19.44
C HIS A 152 13.49 -2.94 20.84
N TYR A 153 14.20 -3.88 21.46
CA TYR A 153 13.95 -4.27 22.84
C TYR A 153 15.24 -4.17 23.64
N THR A 154 15.21 -3.38 24.71
CA THR A 154 16.36 -3.14 25.57
C THR A 154 16.24 -3.94 26.86
N GLN A 155 17.19 -4.84 27.11
CA GLN A 155 17.26 -5.62 28.34
C GLN A 155 18.71 -5.66 28.83
N ASN A 156 18.93 -5.44 30.13
CA ASN A 156 20.28 -5.44 30.74
C ASN A 156 21.26 -4.49 30.03
N ASN A 157 20.81 -3.29 29.64
CA ASN A 157 21.56 -2.31 28.85
C ASN A 157 22.07 -2.83 27.50
N ARG A 158 21.42 -3.84 26.92
CA ARG A 158 21.66 -4.30 25.56
C ARG A 158 20.40 -4.12 24.73
N THR A 159 20.51 -3.47 23.59
CA THR A 159 19.40 -3.23 22.66
C THR A 159 19.45 -4.24 21.51
N ILE A 160 18.40 -5.05 21.42
CA ILE A 160 18.21 -6.04 20.35
C ILE A 160 17.25 -5.45 19.31
N ALA A 161 17.70 -5.35 18.07
CA ALA A 161 16.89 -4.95 16.93
C ALA A 161 16.35 -6.20 16.20
N MET A 162 15.04 -6.41 16.31
CA MET A 162 14.33 -7.52 15.65
C MET A 162 13.79 -7.07 14.30
N ARG A 163 14.26 -7.71 13.23
CA ARG A 163 13.79 -7.50 11.87
C ARG A 163 12.46 -8.23 11.63
N ILE A 164 11.47 -7.48 11.12
CA ILE A 164 10.15 -7.96 10.75
C ILE A 164 9.97 -7.84 9.23
N ASP A 165 10.13 -8.95 8.52
CA ASP A 165 9.95 -9.02 7.07
C ASP A 165 8.46 -8.79 6.71
N GLY A 166 8.20 -7.92 5.73
CA GLY A 166 6.84 -7.50 5.41
C GLY A 166 6.16 -6.66 6.51
N GLY A 167 6.90 -6.24 7.54
CA GLY A 167 6.41 -5.37 8.62
C GLY A 167 6.33 -3.89 8.22
N GLN A 168 6.05 -3.02 9.19
CA GLN A 168 5.88 -1.58 8.96
C GLN A 168 7.19 -0.85 9.20
N ALA A 169 7.70 -0.13 8.21
CA ALA A 169 8.85 0.73 8.41
C ALA A 169 8.49 1.94 9.28
N MET A 170 9.46 2.47 10.02
CA MET A 170 9.27 3.65 10.87
C MET A 170 9.94 4.90 10.33
N HIS A 171 10.38 4.94 9.06
CA HIS A 171 10.95 6.16 8.47
C HIS A 171 9.89 7.21 8.13
N ALA A 172 10.32 8.47 8.03
CA ALA A 172 9.52 9.60 7.53
C ALA A 172 10.02 10.07 6.14
N PHE A 173 10.13 9.14 5.18
CA PHE A 173 10.76 9.36 3.87
C PHE A 173 10.16 10.53 3.07
N THR A 174 8.86 10.79 3.22
CA THR A 174 8.13 11.84 2.51
C THR A 174 8.13 13.18 3.22
N ASP A 175 8.78 13.28 4.39
CA ASP A 175 8.82 14.49 5.19
C ASP A 175 9.74 15.56 4.57
N MET A 176 9.21 16.77 4.46
CA MET A 176 9.88 17.94 3.92
C MET A 176 10.23 18.96 5.01
N THR A 177 10.01 18.63 6.29
CA THR A 177 10.52 19.39 7.44
C THR A 177 12.06 19.43 7.42
N ARG A 178 12.62 20.46 8.06
CA ARG A 178 14.08 20.63 8.09
C ARG A 178 14.71 19.49 8.88
N GLY A 179 15.82 18.98 8.37
CA GLY A 179 16.53 17.85 8.97
C GLY A 179 16.07 16.49 8.46
N SER A 180 14.93 16.42 7.76
CA SER A 180 14.45 15.18 7.14
C SER A 180 15.28 14.79 5.90
N PHE A 181 15.17 13.53 5.51
CA PHE A 181 15.97 12.91 4.45
C PHE A 181 15.98 13.71 3.13
N ALA A 182 14.80 14.03 2.59
CA ALA A 182 14.69 14.66 1.26
C ALA A 182 15.30 16.09 1.21
N PRO A 183 15.04 16.98 2.19
CA PRO A 183 15.75 18.26 2.28
C PRO A 183 17.27 18.15 2.39
N VAL A 184 17.79 17.21 3.19
CA VAL A 184 19.25 17.04 3.35
C VAL A 184 19.88 16.44 2.08
N LEU A 185 19.17 15.55 1.37
CA LEU A 185 19.60 15.05 0.06
C LEU A 185 19.72 16.19 -0.96
N LEU A 186 18.69 17.02 -1.07
CA LEU A 186 18.69 18.19 -1.96
C LEU A 186 19.82 19.17 -1.59
N ALA A 187 20.00 19.46 -0.31
CA ALA A 187 21.07 20.31 0.18
C ALA A 187 22.46 19.75 -0.18
N SER A 188 22.65 18.44 -0.08
CA SER A 188 23.90 17.75 -0.44
C SER A 188 24.21 17.83 -1.93
N LEU A 189 23.19 17.67 -2.78
CA LEU A 189 23.31 17.83 -4.24
C LEU A 189 23.68 19.27 -4.62
N VAL A 190 23.00 20.27 -4.04
CA VAL A 190 23.30 21.68 -4.30
C VAL A 190 24.70 22.03 -3.80
N ASP A 191 25.07 21.64 -2.58
CA ASP A 191 26.41 21.88 -2.01
C ASP A 191 27.52 21.31 -2.90
N THR A 192 27.29 20.10 -3.43
CA THR A 192 28.19 19.44 -4.38
C THR A 192 28.27 20.20 -5.70
N ALA A 193 27.16 20.66 -6.26
CA ALA A 193 27.12 21.37 -7.54
C ALA A 193 27.81 22.75 -7.50
N VAL A 194 27.71 23.46 -6.37
CA VAL A 194 28.19 24.85 -6.22
C VAL A 194 29.66 24.94 -5.80
N LYS A 195 30.18 23.99 -5.00
CA LYS A 195 31.57 24.02 -4.50
C LYS A 195 32.53 23.30 -5.47
N PRO A 196 33.47 24.01 -6.15
CA PRO A 196 34.31 23.41 -7.18
C PRO A 196 35.14 22.20 -6.71
N TRP A 197 35.73 22.26 -5.52
CA TRP A 197 36.55 21.18 -4.96
C TRP A 197 35.74 19.95 -4.55
N LYS A 198 34.49 20.15 -4.11
CA LYS A 198 33.58 19.06 -3.75
C LYS A 198 33.05 18.37 -5.00
N PHE A 199 32.63 19.18 -5.99
CA PHE A 199 32.28 18.68 -7.32
C PHE A 199 33.42 17.91 -7.97
N ASP A 200 34.67 18.36 -7.80
CA ASP A 200 35.85 17.68 -8.35
C ASP A 200 36.01 16.27 -7.79
N ARG A 201 35.97 16.10 -6.46
CA ARG A 201 36.01 14.78 -5.81
C ARG A 201 34.86 13.89 -6.23
N PHE A 202 33.65 14.46 -6.28
CA PHE A 202 32.46 13.74 -6.73
C PHE A 202 32.62 13.26 -8.18
N ALA A 203 33.08 14.12 -9.09
CA ALA A 203 33.31 13.79 -10.49
C ALA A 203 34.40 12.73 -10.67
N GLN A 204 35.49 12.78 -9.89
CA GLN A 204 36.54 11.74 -9.94
C GLN A 204 36.01 10.36 -9.55
N ARG A 205 35.17 10.29 -8.50
CA ARG A 205 34.57 9.02 -8.05
C ARG A 205 33.58 8.47 -9.06
N VAL A 206 32.68 9.33 -9.56
CA VAL A 206 31.57 8.92 -10.44
C VAL A 206 32.01 8.63 -11.87
N LEU A 207 32.91 9.44 -12.44
CA LEU A 207 33.31 9.27 -13.84
C LEU A 207 34.45 8.25 -14.01
N GLY A 208 35.23 7.99 -12.96
CA GLY A 208 36.39 7.11 -13.02
C GLY A 208 37.31 7.45 -14.21
N PRO A 209 37.55 6.52 -15.17
CA PRO A 209 38.36 6.78 -16.36
C PRO A 209 37.85 7.91 -17.27
N GLY A 210 36.56 8.26 -17.22
CA GLY A 210 35.98 9.37 -17.99
C GLY A 210 36.28 10.76 -17.41
N TYR A 211 36.95 10.84 -16.26
CA TYR A 211 37.43 12.09 -15.69
C TYR A 211 38.78 12.50 -16.34
N PRO A 212 38.97 13.78 -16.72
CA PRO A 212 38.08 14.92 -16.53
C PRO A 212 37.14 15.22 -17.71
N ASP A 213 37.20 14.45 -18.80
CA ASP A 213 36.57 14.78 -20.08
C ASP A 213 35.05 14.98 -19.98
N SER A 214 34.34 14.12 -19.24
CA SER A 214 32.87 14.20 -19.06
C SER A 214 32.40 15.07 -17.89
N LYS A 215 33.29 15.88 -17.31
CA LYS A 215 32.98 16.67 -16.10
C LYS A 215 31.92 17.75 -16.34
N SER A 216 31.88 18.35 -17.53
CA SER A 216 30.90 19.39 -17.89
C SER A 216 29.49 18.80 -18.07
N GLU A 217 29.41 17.62 -18.69
CA GLU A 217 28.18 16.84 -18.88
C GLU A 217 27.61 16.42 -17.52
N LEU A 218 28.45 15.84 -16.65
CA LEU A 218 28.07 15.50 -15.28
C LEU A 218 27.53 16.71 -14.53
N LYS A 219 28.19 17.88 -14.63
CA LYS A 219 27.72 19.09 -13.96
C LYS A 219 26.35 19.53 -14.46
N SER A 220 26.12 19.41 -15.76
CA SER A 220 24.86 19.79 -16.40
C SER A 220 23.73 18.85 -16.00
N ALA A 221 24.00 17.54 -15.96
CA ALA A 221 23.07 16.52 -15.53
C ALA A 221 22.73 16.66 -14.02
N LEU A 222 23.72 16.93 -13.16
CA LEU A 222 23.51 17.20 -11.73
C LEU A 222 22.56 18.39 -11.52
N TRP A 223 22.74 19.48 -12.27
CA TRP A 223 21.82 20.62 -12.24
C TRP A 223 20.43 20.28 -12.78
N ALA A 224 20.30 19.35 -13.74
CA ALA A 224 19.01 18.87 -14.21
C ALA A 224 18.27 18.10 -13.10
N THR A 225 18.96 17.25 -12.34
CA THR A 225 18.39 16.56 -11.16
C THR A 225 17.95 17.54 -10.08
N ILE A 226 18.78 18.53 -9.75
CA ILE A 226 18.41 19.58 -8.78
C ILE A 226 17.15 20.34 -9.24
N LYS A 227 17.06 20.69 -10.53
CA LYS A 227 15.88 21.36 -11.10
C LYS A 227 14.64 20.46 -11.06
N ALA A 228 14.79 19.16 -11.31
CA ALA A 228 13.68 18.21 -11.23
C ALA A 228 13.15 18.11 -9.79
N MET A 229 14.05 18.04 -8.79
CA MET A 229 13.66 17.98 -7.37
C MET A 229 12.95 19.26 -6.92
N LEU A 230 13.47 20.43 -7.30
CA LEU A 230 12.85 21.73 -6.99
C LEU A 230 11.55 21.98 -7.79
N GLY A 231 11.42 21.35 -8.95
CA GLY A 231 10.31 21.52 -9.88
C GLY A 231 9.12 20.59 -9.63
N SER A 232 9.28 19.55 -8.80
CA SER A 232 8.19 18.63 -8.43
C SER A 232 7.06 19.41 -7.77
N GLY A 233 5.88 19.37 -8.39
CA GLY A 233 4.76 20.18 -7.94
C GLY A 233 4.13 19.61 -6.68
N GLN A 234 4.06 18.29 -6.52
CA GLN A 234 3.51 17.67 -5.31
C GLN A 234 4.28 18.09 -4.04
N ASN A 235 5.61 18.20 -4.14
CA ASN A 235 6.48 18.54 -3.02
C ASN A 235 6.70 20.07 -2.88
N ASN A 236 5.99 20.88 -3.66
CA ASN A 236 6.08 22.33 -3.58
C ASN A 236 5.41 22.86 -2.30
N PRO A 237 6.16 23.41 -1.33
CA PRO A 237 5.60 23.84 -0.05
C PRO A 237 4.58 24.98 -0.19
N LEU A 238 4.63 25.76 -1.29
CA LEU A 238 3.68 26.84 -1.55
C LEU A 238 2.26 26.33 -1.87
N ARG A 239 2.12 25.07 -2.31
CA ARG A 239 0.82 24.48 -2.63
C ARG A 239 0.08 23.93 -1.41
N LYS A 240 0.79 23.64 -0.32
CA LYS A 240 0.22 23.08 0.93
C LYS A 240 -0.64 21.83 0.68
N LEU A 241 -0.18 20.95 -0.21
CA LEU A 241 -0.95 19.75 -0.58
C LEU A 241 -1.03 18.73 0.55
N TYR A 242 -0.08 18.74 1.50
CA TYR A 242 -0.06 17.83 2.64
C TYR A 242 -0.11 18.63 3.95
N PRO A 243 -1.30 19.10 4.38
CA PRO A 243 -1.44 19.96 5.55
C PRO A 243 -1.34 19.18 6.88
N VAL A 244 -1.59 17.87 6.85
CA VAL A 244 -1.40 16.98 8.00
C VAL A 244 0.00 16.40 7.92
N HIS A 245 0.77 16.52 9.00
CA HIS A 245 2.12 15.97 9.06
C HIS A 245 2.05 14.43 9.08
N GLU A 246 2.60 13.80 8.04
CA GLU A 246 2.60 12.35 7.89
C GLU A 246 3.45 11.67 8.97
N GLY A 247 4.67 12.19 9.19
CA GLY A 247 5.57 11.74 10.25
C GLY A 247 6.14 10.34 10.03
N PHE A 248 6.61 9.71 11.11
CA PHE A 248 7.25 8.39 11.06
C PHE A 248 6.22 7.27 10.87
N GLY A 249 6.52 6.36 9.93
CA GLY A 249 5.74 5.14 9.67
C GLY A 249 4.42 5.32 8.93
N ARG A 250 4.13 6.54 8.45
CA ARG A 250 2.87 6.87 7.78
C ARG A 250 3.06 7.78 6.58
N THR A 251 2.13 7.72 5.63
CA THR A 251 2.02 8.62 4.48
C THR A 251 0.61 8.60 3.90
N ASP A 252 0.13 9.68 3.28
CA ASP A 252 -1.09 9.66 2.48
C ASP A 252 -0.78 9.03 1.12
N ALA A 253 -0.62 7.70 1.12
CA ALA A 253 -0.13 6.94 -0.02
C ALA A 253 -0.98 7.16 -1.28
N LEU A 254 -2.31 7.01 -1.18
CA LEU A 254 -3.22 7.17 -2.30
C LEU A 254 -3.25 8.63 -2.80
N GLY A 255 -3.27 9.61 -1.89
CA GLY A 255 -3.19 11.02 -2.27
C GLY A 255 -1.87 11.39 -2.94
N ARG A 256 -0.75 10.79 -2.51
CA ARG A 256 0.56 10.94 -3.17
C ARG A 256 0.61 10.28 -4.53
N ILE A 257 0.09 9.06 -4.68
CA ILE A 257 -0.02 8.40 -5.98
C ILE A 257 -0.86 9.28 -6.91
N GLY A 258 -2.03 9.75 -6.47
CA GLY A 258 -2.89 10.63 -7.25
C GLY A 258 -2.21 11.94 -7.67
N ASN A 259 -1.51 12.61 -6.75
CA ASN A 259 -0.77 13.84 -7.05
C ASN A 259 0.44 13.61 -7.97
N THR A 260 1.10 12.45 -7.87
CA THR A 260 2.20 12.07 -8.78
C THR A 260 1.65 11.77 -10.17
N ALA A 261 0.73 10.80 -10.28
CA ALA A 261 0.20 10.31 -11.55
C ALA A 261 -0.63 11.36 -12.29
N PHE A 262 -1.46 12.14 -11.58
CA PHE A 262 -2.41 13.05 -12.20
C PHE A 262 -2.01 14.52 -12.09
N GLY A 263 -1.28 14.90 -11.04
CA GLY A 263 -0.77 16.26 -10.86
C GLY A 263 0.55 16.50 -11.59
N ASP A 264 1.61 15.79 -11.19
CA ASP A 264 2.97 15.95 -11.74
C ASP A 264 3.07 15.44 -13.18
N HIS A 265 2.53 14.26 -13.49
CA HIS A 265 2.71 13.62 -14.82
C HIS A 265 1.67 14.02 -15.88
N LEU A 266 0.61 14.73 -15.48
CA LEU A 266 -0.53 14.97 -16.37
C LEU A 266 -0.98 16.43 -16.41
N ALA A 267 -1.51 16.96 -15.31
CA ALA A 267 -2.05 18.32 -15.29
C ALA A 267 -2.01 18.94 -13.89
N LYS A 268 -1.46 20.15 -13.79
CA LYS A 268 -1.42 20.93 -12.55
C LYS A 268 -2.79 21.21 -11.93
N GLY A 269 -3.88 21.10 -12.69
CA GLY A 269 -5.26 21.26 -12.19
C GLY A 269 -5.77 20.06 -11.41
N ASN A 270 -5.08 18.92 -11.47
CA ASN A 270 -5.46 17.68 -10.80
C ASN A 270 -4.83 17.50 -9.41
N TYR A 271 -4.00 18.45 -8.93
CA TYR A 271 -3.48 18.34 -7.56
C TYR A 271 -4.64 18.40 -6.57
N GLN A 272 -4.64 17.46 -5.63
CA GLN A 272 -5.58 17.34 -4.54
C GLN A 272 -4.87 17.52 -3.21
N VAL A 273 -5.63 17.93 -2.19
CA VAL A 273 -5.14 17.95 -0.81
C VAL A 273 -5.09 16.51 -0.29
N GLY A 274 -3.91 16.08 0.15
CA GLY A 274 -3.62 14.84 0.85
C GLY A 274 -3.52 15.09 2.36
N ASP A 275 -4.61 14.91 3.08
CA ASP A 275 -4.74 15.14 4.53
C ASP A 275 -5.10 13.87 5.31
N ALA A 276 -4.79 12.69 4.74
CA ALA A 276 -5.18 11.41 5.30
C ALA A 276 -3.99 10.42 5.37
N PRO A 277 -2.97 10.68 6.21
CA PRO A 277 -1.84 9.77 6.36
C PRO A 277 -2.29 8.42 6.92
N VAL A 278 -1.88 7.35 6.25
CA VAL A 278 -2.09 5.97 6.69
C VAL A 278 -0.74 5.34 7.03
N SER A 279 -0.72 4.41 7.98
CA SER A 279 0.47 3.60 8.27
C SER A 279 0.83 2.73 7.08
N TYR A 280 2.10 2.35 6.94
CA TYR A 280 2.45 1.32 5.95
C TYR A 280 1.80 -0.02 6.36
N PRO A 281 0.96 -0.67 5.53
CA PRO A 281 0.35 -1.94 5.93
C PRO A 281 1.36 -3.09 5.89
N TYR A 282 1.26 -4.06 6.80
CA TYR A 282 2.09 -5.27 6.78
C TYR A 282 1.62 -6.28 5.72
N LEU A 283 2.54 -7.08 5.16
CA LEU A 283 2.36 -7.80 3.89
C LEU A 283 2.17 -9.32 4.00
N TRP A 284 2.39 -9.96 5.15
CA TRP A 284 2.13 -11.40 5.25
C TRP A 284 0.64 -11.72 5.02
N ASN A 285 0.38 -12.89 4.42
CA ASN A 285 -0.94 -13.39 4.03
C ASN A 285 -1.74 -12.53 3.02
N ILE A 286 -1.26 -11.38 2.54
CA ILE A 286 -2.07 -10.51 1.64
C ILE A 286 -2.49 -11.18 0.34
N TRP A 287 -1.73 -12.17 -0.13
CA TRP A 287 -2.04 -12.94 -1.34
C TRP A 287 -3.25 -13.87 -1.17
N LYS A 288 -3.63 -14.17 0.08
CA LYS A 288 -4.85 -14.92 0.39
C LYS A 288 -6.08 -14.04 0.30
N PHE A 289 -5.96 -12.73 0.51
CA PHE A 289 -7.10 -11.82 0.56
C PHE A 289 -7.70 -11.63 -0.84
N ASP A 290 -9.02 -11.51 -0.92
CA ASP A 290 -9.71 -11.06 -2.13
C ASP A 290 -9.59 -9.54 -2.33
N TRP A 291 -9.51 -8.75 -1.25
CA TRP A 291 -9.30 -7.30 -1.28
C TRP A 291 -8.17 -6.83 -0.34
N VAL A 292 -7.35 -5.90 -0.85
CA VAL A 292 -6.22 -5.31 -0.11
C VAL A 292 -6.26 -3.78 -0.08
N GLN A 293 -5.22 -3.13 0.49
CA GLN A 293 -5.20 -1.72 0.94
C GLN A 293 -6.20 -1.46 2.08
N TYR A 294 -6.06 -0.34 2.82
CA TYR A 294 -6.89 -0.13 4.02
C TYR A 294 -8.39 -0.04 3.73
N ASN A 295 -8.76 0.49 2.57
CA ASN A 295 -10.13 0.65 2.09
C ASN A 295 -10.64 -0.53 1.25
N GLY A 296 -9.86 -1.61 1.08
CA GLY A 296 -10.28 -2.76 0.26
C GLY A 296 -10.54 -2.39 -1.20
N SER A 297 -9.66 -1.60 -1.80
CA SER A 297 -9.87 -0.92 -3.10
C SER A 297 -9.42 -1.72 -4.32
N VAL A 298 -8.51 -2.68 -4.13
CA VAL A 298 -7.89 -3.44 -5.21
C VAL A 298 -7.82 -4.93 -4.86
N ALA A 299 -8.24 -5.78 -5.80
CA ALA A 299 -8.22 -7.23 -5.69
C ALA A 299 -7.02 -7.86 -6.41
N GLN A 300 -6.64 -7.30 -7.56
CA GLN A 300 -5.60 -7.87 -8.43
C GLN A 300 -4.17 -7.47 -7.98
N PRO A 301 -3.29 -8.43 -7.64
CA PRO A 301 -1.91 -8.14 -7.19
C PRO A 301 -1.06 -7.29 -8.13
N LEU A 302 -1.07 -7.55 -9.44
CA LEU A 302 -0.26 -6.77 -10.38
C LEU A 302 -0.72 -5.32 -10.48
N ALA A 303 -2.03 -5.08 -10.54
CA ALA A 303 -2.60 -3.74 -10.56
C ALA A 303 -2.24 -2.95 -9.31
N ARG A 304 -2.35 -3.58 -8.13
CA ARG A 304 -1.87 -3.03 -6.86
C ARG A 304 -0.40 -2.63 -6.96
N ASN A 305 0.46 -3.55 -7.38
CA ASN A 305 1.90 -3.33 -7.43
C ASN A 305 2.29 -2.24 -8.45
N ILE A 306 1.60 -2.14 -9.58
CA ILE A 306 1.77 -1.02 -10.53
C ILE A 306 1.41 0.31 -9.86
N GLY A 307 0.27 0.38 -9.17
CA GLY A 307 -0.18 1.58 -8.45
C GLY A 307 0.85 2.06 -7.40
N GLU A 308 1.35 1.14 -6.58
CA GLU A 308 2.39 1.44 -5.58
C GLU A 308 3.69 1.92 -6.25
N ALA A 309 4.13 1.26 -7.34
CA ALA A 309 5.32 1.67 -8.08
C ALA A 309 5.20 3.09 -8.65
N LEU A 310 4.03 3.47 -9.18
CA LEU A 310 3.78 4.84 -9.63
C LEU A 310 3.86 5.85 -8.47
N GLY A 311 3.37 5.48 -7.30
CA GLY A 311 3.43 6.32 -6.09
C GLY A 311 4.83 6.67 -5.63
N VAL A 312 5.75 5.71 -5.72
CA VAL A 312 7.14 5.90 -5.27
C VAL A 312 8.08 6.35 -6.39
N GLY A 313 7.58 6.50 -7.62
CA GLY A 313 8.30 7.23 -8.68
C GLY A 313 8.55 6.48 -9.98
N ALA A 314 7.79 5.42 -10.29
CA ALA A 314 7.78 4.87 -11.64
C ALA A 314 7.26 5.91 -12.64
N ILE A 315 7.92 5.99 -13.79
CA ILE A 315 7.68 6.96 -14.83
C ILE A 315 6.53 6.43 -15.68
N ALA A 316 5.44 7.19 -15.81
CA ALA A 316 4.36 6.91 -16.75
C ALA A 316 4.00 8.21 -17.46
N PRO A 317 4.69 8.56 -18.57
CA PRO A 317 4.41 9.80 -19.28
C PRO A 317 3.00 9.71 -19.87
N LEU A 318 2.12 10.61 -19.46
CA LEU A 318 0.76 10.69 -19.96
C LEU A 318 0.60 11.76 -21.06
N ARG A 319 1.62 12.61 -21.22
CA ARG A 319 1.70 13.69 -22.22
C ARG A 319 3.10 13.79 -22.79
N SER A 320 3.22 14.44 -23.95
CA SER A 320 4.50 14.78 -24.56
C SER A 320 5.22 15.89 -23.78
N ALA A 321 6.50 16.11 -24.06
CA ALA A 321 7.27 17.23 -23.50
C ALA A 321 6.69 18.61 -23.87
N MET A 322 5.93 18.69 -24.96
CA MET A 322 5.20 19.89 -25.41
C MET A 322 3.80 19.98 -24.78
N ASN A 323 3.49 19.10 -23.82
CA ASN A 323 2.22 19.03 -23.15
C ASN A 323 1.06 18.70 -24.12
N GLU A 324 1.29 17.85 -25.12
CA GLU A 324 0.24 17.34 -26.01
C GLU A 324 -0.13 15.90 -25.63
N PRO A 325 -1.35 15.42 -25.95
CA PRO A 325 -1.65 14.00 -25.86
C PRO A 325 -0.58 13.17 -26.59
N LEU A 326 -0.10 12.10 -25.96
CA LEU A 326 0.77 11.16 -26.67
C LEU A 326 -0.02 10.47 -27.80
N PRO A 327 0.65 10.04 -28.88
CA PRO A 327 0.06 9.15 -29.86
C PRO A 327 -0.60 7.94 -29.17
N ASN A 328 -1.74 7.47 -29.69
CA ASN A 328 -2.50 6.37 -29.06
C ASN A 328 -1.62 5.14 -28.80
N ASP A 329 -0.71 4.85 -29.73
CA ASP A 329 0.24 3.75 -29.68
C ASP A 329 1.48 4.03 -28.80
N HIS A 330 1.52 5.13 -28.05
CA HIS A 330 2.61 5.47 -27.12
C HIS A 330 2.12 5.73 -25.69
N ARG A 331 0.81 5.95 -25.48
CA ARG A 331 0.22 6.22 -24.16
C ARG A 331 0.41 5.04 -23.20
N PHE A 332 0.55 5.33 -21.91
CA PHE A 332 0.62 4.35 -20.81
C PHE A 332 1.82 3.41 -20.83
N ARG A 333 2.83 3.64 -21.69
CA ARG A 333 4.15 3.03 -21.51
C ARG A 333 4.74 3.58 -20.22
N SER A 334 5.25 2.70 -19.37
CA SER A 334 5.83 3.07 -18.10
C SER A 334 7.19 2.42 -17.89
N SER A 335 7.94 2.92 -16.91
CA SER A 335 9.18 2.29 -16.44
C SER A 335 8.93 1.14 -15.46
N VAL A 336 7.68 0.82 -15.11
CA VAL A 336 7.36 -0.21 -14.12
C VAL A 336 7.97 -1.56 -14.53
N ASP A 337 8.80 -2.13 -13.66
CA ASP A 337 9.43 -3.44 -13.89
C ASP A 337 8.47 -4.57 -13.50
N ILE A 338 7.59 -4.98 -14.43
CA ILE A 338 6.63 -6.07 -14.20
C ILE A 338 7.32 -7.39 -13.83
N ALA A 339 8.51 -7.67 -14.38
CA ALA A 339 9.26 -8.87 -14.04
C ALA A 339 9.75 -8.81 -12.59
N GLY A 340 10.25 -7.63 -12.15
CA GLY A 340 10.63 -7.36 -10.77
C GLY A 340 9.46 -7.47 -9.80
N LEU A 341 8.32 -6.85 -10.14
CA LEU A 341 7.10 -6.93 -9.33
C LEU A 341 6.62 -8.37 -9.15
N GLN A 342 6.73 -9.21 -10.20
CA GLN A 342 6.36 -10.61 -10.08
C GLN A 342 7.31 -11.41 -9.18
N ARG A 343 8.62 -11.15 -9.23
CA ARG A 343 9.58 -11.76 -8.29
C ARG A 343 9.29 -11.38 -6.85
N ILE A 344 8.97 -10.12 -6.61
CA ILE A 344 8.55 -9.61 -5.29
C ILE A 344 7.27 -10.33 -4.83
N GLU A 345 6.24 -10.39 -5.67
CA GLU A 345 4.97 -11.03 -5.33
C GLU A 345 5.15 -12.54 -5.05
N HIS A 346 5.89 -13.24 -5.91
CA HIS A 346 6.21 -14.66 -5.75
C HIS A 346 6.92 -14.94 -4.41
N THR A 347 7.85 -14.05 -4.03
CA THR A 347 8.58 -14.15 -2.76
C THR A 347 7.66 -13.89 -1.55
N LEU A 348 6.81 -12.86 -1.64
CA LEU A 348 5.84 -12.50 -0.59
C LEU A 348 4.81 -13.60 -0.32
N GLN A 349 4.45 -14.40 -1.33
CA GLN A 349 3.53 -15.53 -1.13
C GLN A 349 4.07 -16.61 -0.18
N GLN A 350 5.39 -16.64 0.04
CA GLN A 350 6.05 -17.56 0.97
C GLN A 350 6.25 -16.96 2.38
N LEU A 351 5.98 -15.66 2.55
CA LEU A 351 6.19 -14.95 3.82
C LEU A 351 5.15 -15.36 4.86
N ALA A 352 5.62 -15.90 5.98
CA ALA A 352 4.77 -16.22 7.13
C ALA A 352 4.63 -15.02 8.08
N PRO A 353 3.52 -14.93 8.84
CA PRO A 353 3.42 -13.99 9.95
C PRO A 353 4.50 -14.24 11.02
N PRO A 354 5.05 -13.19 11.66
CA PRO A 354 6.06 -13.34 12.70
C PRO A 354 5.50 -14.00 13.96
N THR A 355 6.27 -14.91 14.54
CA THR A 355 5.97 -15.55 15.83
C THR A 355 6.55 -14.74 16.98
N TRP A 356 5.83 -14.64 18.10
CA TRP A 356 6.33 -14.01 19.31
C TRP A 356 7.64 -14.68 19.79
N PRO A 357 8.77 -13.95 19.84
CA PRO A 357 10.05 -14.52 20.26
C PRO A 357 10.16 -14.51 21.79
N GLU A 358 9.63 -15.53 22.47
CA GLU A 358 9.63 -15.62 23.95
C GLU A 358 11.03 -15.50 24.57
N GLN A 359 12.06 -15.93 23.85
CA GLN A 359 13.46 -15.83 24.28
C GLN A 359 13.99 -14.39 24.32
N ILE A 360 13.34 -13.45 23.62
CA ILE A 360 13.71 -12.02 23.61
C ILE A 360 12.68 -11.22 24.42
N LEU A 361 11.39 -11.37 24.11
CA LEU A 361 10.32 -10.53 24.66
C LEU A 361 9.67 -11.09 25.92
N GLY A 362 10.12 -12.26 26.38
CA GLY A 362 9.60 -12.94 27.56
C GLY A 362 8.46 -13.93 27.24
N PRO A 363 8.18 -14.86 28.18
CA PRO A 363 7.21 -15.91 27.99
C PRO A 363 5.78 -15.38 27.92
N VAL A 364 4.92 -16.11 27.22
CA VAL A 364 3.48 -15.84 27.14
C VAL A 364 2.77 -16.48 28.33
N ASP A 365 1.83 -15.78 28.96
CA ASP A 365 0.97 -16.35 29.99
C ASP A 365 -0.11 -17.21 29.32
N THR A 366 0.14 -18.52 29.26
CA THR A 366 -0.73 -19.47 28.54
C THR A 366 -2.15 -19.53 29.11
N ALA A 367 -2.32 -19.32 30.43
CA ALA A 367 -3.64 -19.35 31.05
C ALA A 367 -4.47 -18.12 30.65
N LYS A 368 -3.83 -16.94 30.62
CA LYS A 368 -4.45 -15.72 30.08
C LYS A 368 -4.71 -15.81 28.59
N ALA A 369 -3.78 -16.37 27.81
CA ALA A 369 -3.98 -16.56 26.38
C ALA A 369 -5.18 -17.48 26.07
N GLU A 370 -5.43 -18.52 26.86
CA GLU A 370 -6.62 -19.37 26.71
C GLU A 370 -7.92 -18.59 27.01
N GLN A 371 -7.92 -17.72 28.03
CA GLN A 371 -9.05 -16.83 28.30
C GLN A 371 -9.25 -15.82 27.16
N GLY A 372 -8.17 -15.24 26.66
CA GLY A 372 -8.17 -14.31 25.53
C GLY A 372 -8.69 -14.94 24.25
N SER A 373 -8.37 -16.21 23.99
CA SER A 373 -8.90 -16.95 22.84
C SER A 373 -10.43 -16.99 22.85
N LYS A 374 -11.05 -17.27 24.01
CA LYS A 374 -12.51 -17.29 24.16
C LYS A 374 -13.13 -15.92 23.90
N LEU A 375 -12.49 -14.84 24.39
CA LEU A 375 -12.91 -13.47 24.13
C LEU A 375 -12.77 -13.10 22.64
N PHE A 376 -11.67 -13.51 22.00
CA PHE A 376 -11.42 -13.24 20.59
C PHE A 376 -12.47 -13.91 19.69
N GLU A 377 -12.77 -15.18 19.94
CA GLU A 377 -13.82 -15.90 19.20
C GLU A 377 -15.17 -15.21 19.32
N GLN A 378 -15.48 -14.69 20.52
CA GLN A 378 -16.76 -14.05 20.80
C GLN A 378 -16.88 -12.64 20.20
N TYR A 379 -15.81 -11.83 20.26
CA TYR A 379 -15.89 -10.38 20.02
C TYR A 379 -15.05 -9.87 18.84
N CYS A 380 -14.11 -10.66 18.31
CA CYS A 380 -13.13 -10.19 17.34
C CYS A 380 -13.21 -10.94 16.00
N ARG A 381 -13.31 -12.27 16.06
CA ARG A 381 -13.25 -13.14 14.88
C ARG A 381 -14.31 -12.82 13.83
N GLY A 382 -15.50 -12.37 14.25
CA GLY A 382 -16.59 -12.04 13.34
C GLY A 382 -16.23 -10.98 12.28
N CYS A 383 -15.34 -10.04 12.61
CA CYS A 383 -14.83 -9.04 11.66
C CYS A 383 -13.43 -9.39 11.15
N HIS A 384 -12.52 -9.79 12.04
CA HIS A 384 -11.12 -10.02 11.67
C HIS A 384 -10.91 -11.32 10.90
N GLY A 385 -11.86 -12.25 10.96
CA GLY A 385 -11.79 -13.53 10.29
C GLY A 385 -10.60 -14.39 10.77
N PRO A 386 -9.92 -15.10 9.87
CA PRO A 386 -10.15 -15.10 8.42
C PRO A 386 -11.46 -15.81 8.04
N HIS A 387 -12.13 -15.28 7.02
CA HIS A 387 -13.35 -15.86 6.45
C HIS A 387 -12.99 -16.60 5.17
N VAL A 388 -12.75 -17.90 5.28
CA VAL A 388 -12.30 -18.72 4.15
C VAL A 388 -13.38 -18.80 3.06
N SER A 389 -12.99 -18.52 1.83
CA SER A 389 -13.85 -18.51 0.64
C SER A 389 -14.15 -19.95 0.20
N GLY A 390 -15.42 -20.29 -0.03
CA GLY A 390 -15.77 -21.59 -0.59
C GLY A 390 -15.21 -21.79 -2.01
N ALA A 391 -15.02 -23.04 -2.43
CA ALA A 391 -14.42 -23.37 -3.73
C ALA A 391 -15.11 -22.68 -4.93
N ALA A 392 -16.45 -22.58 -4.91
CA ALA A 392 -17.21 -21.93 -5.97
C ALA A 392 -16.96 -20.42 -6.04
N ARG A 393 -16.85 -19.76 -4.88
CA ARG A 393 -16.57 -18.32 -4.78
C ARG A 393 -15.14 -18.03 -5.22
N GLN A 394 -14.16 -18.80 -4.73
CA GLN A 394 -12.76 -18.68 -5.16
C GLN A 394 -12.61 -18.86 -6.68
N GLN A 395 -13.36 -19.80 -7.27
CA GLN A 395 -13.33 -19.98 -8.73
C GLN A 395 -13.85 -18.74 -9.48
N ALA A 396 -14.77 -17.96 -8.90
CA ALA A 396 -15.26 -16.73 -9.52
C ALA A 396 -14.29 -15.54 -9.33
N SER A 397 -13.72 -15.38 -8.13
CA SER A 397 -12.80 -14.28 -7.83
C SER A 397 -11.41 -14.49 -8.43
N ALA A 398 -10.82 -15.67 -8.23
CA ALA A 398 -9.43 -16.00 -8.55
C ALA A 398 -9.30 -17.46 -9.05
N PRO A 399 -9.75 -17.77 -10.29
CA PRO A 399 -9.87 -19.14 -10.80
C PRO A 399 -8.57 -19.93 -10.86
N LEU A 400 -7.41 -19.26 -10.92
CA LEU A 400 -6.10 -19.92 -10.96
C LEU A 400 -5.46 -20.04 -9.57
N LYS A 401 -6.14 -19.64 -8.49
CA LYS A 401 -5.64 -19.79 -7.12
C LYS A 401 -5.66 -21.29 -6.75
N PRO A 402 -4.50 -21.87 -6.36
CA PRO A 402 -4.40 -23.31 -6.12
C PRO A 402 -5.07 -23.68 -4.79
N PHE A 403 -5.55 -24.93 -4.72
CA PHE A 403 -6.36 -25.50 -3.64
C PHE A 403 -7.69 -24.76 -3.44
N PRO A 404 -8.83 -25.47 -3.31
CA PRO A 404 -10.04 -24.82 -2.84
C PRO A 404 -9.79 -24.23 -1.45
N GLU A 405 -10.48 -23.13 -1.12
CA GLU A 405 -10.53 -22.60 0.25
C GLU A 405 -9.22 -22.00 0.78
N VAL A 406 -8.37 -21.48 -0.12
CA VAL A 406 -7.16 -20.72 0.27
C VAL A 406 -7.43 -19.22 0.31
N GLU A 407 -8.35 -18.76 -0.53
CA GLU A 407 -8.77 -17.36 -0.51
C GLU A 407 -9.53 -17.01 0.77
N TRP A 408 -9.27 -15.82 1.31
CA TRP A 408 -9.99 -15.25 2.44
C TRP A 408 -10.79 -14.05 1.96
N ARG A 409 -12.09 -14.08 2.26
CA ARG A 409 -13.00 -12.96 2.03
C ARG A 409 -12.74 -11.87 3.05
N ILE A 410 -12.44 -10.68 2.56
CA ILE A 410 -12.17 -9.50 3.37
C ILE A 410 -13.28 -8.47 3.13
N GLU A 411 -14.16 -8.33 4.10
CA GLU A 411 -15.21 -7.33 4.08
C GLU A 411 -14.64 -5.93 4.32
N VAL A 412 -15.20 -4.91 3.67
CA VAL A 412 -14.89 -3.50 3.99
C VAL A 412 -15.98 -2.99 4.90
N ILE A 413 -15.63 -2.76 6.18
CA ILE A 413 -16.59 -2.33 7.18
C ILE A 413 -16.89 -0.84 6.99
N PRO A 414 -18.16 -0.44 6.78
CA PRO A 414 -18.53 0.95 6.54
C PRO A 414 -18.15 1.88 7.69
N LEU A 415 -17.83 3.14 7.37
CA LEU A 415 -17.44 4.16 8.36
C LEU A 415 -18.48 4.36 9.46
N GLU A 416 -19.77 4.29 9.15
CA GLU A 416 -20.86 4.41 10.12
C GLU A 416 -20.84 3.29 11.18
N HIS A 417 -20.31 2.12 10.83
CA HIS A 417 -20.18 1.01 11.75
C HIS A 417 -18.86 1.09 12.53
N ILE A 418 -17.72 1.14 11.83
CA ILE A 418 -16.40 1.10 12.48
C ILE A 418 -16.02 2.40 13.18
N GLY A 419 -16.51 3.55 12.69
CA GLY A 419 -16.37 4.87 13.32
C GLY A 419 -14.95 5.41 13.46
N THR A 420 -13.95 4.81 12.81
CA THR A 420 -12.56 5.30 12.80
C THR A 420 -12.41 6.58 11.97
N ASP A 421 -11.23 7.22 11.98
CA ASP A 421 -10.99 8.44 11.21
C ASP A 421 -11.46 8.29 9.74
N PRO A 422 -12.35 9.17 9.24
CA PRO A 422 -12.97 8.98 7.94
C PRO A 422 -12.14 9.53 6.77
N ASN A 423 -11.05 10.26 7.01
CA ASN A 423 -10.43 11.10 5.99
C ASN A 423 -9.90 10.29 4.81
N ALA A 424 -9.23 9.15 5.05
CA ALA A 424 -8.67 8.34 3.96
C ALA A 424 -9.78 7.71 3.10
N ALA A 425 -10.77 7.07 3.73
CA ALA A 425 -11.90 6.46 3.03
C ALA A 425 -12.74 7.49 2.25
N LYS A 426 -13.00 8.68 2.82
CA LYS A 426 -13.73 9.75 2.12
C LYS A 426 -12.91 10.37 1.00
N GLY A 427 -11.62 10.66 1.22
CA GLY A 427 -10.73 11.21 0.22
C GLY A 427 -10.71 10.36 -1.06
N PHE A 428 -10.65 9.04 -0.90
CA PHE A 428 -10.71 8.07 -2.00
C PHE A 428 -11.97 8.19 -2.87
N MET A 429 -13.10 8.49 -2.23
CA MET A 429 -14.41 8.57 -2.86
C MET A 429 -14.73 9.97 -3.40
N GLU A 430 -14.15 11.02 -2.83
CA GLU A 430 -14.54 12.43 -3.05
C GLU A 430 -13.54 13.20 -3.93
N ARG A 431 -12.25 12.87 -3.91
CA ARG A 431 -11.25 13.50 -4.79
C ARG A 431 -11.59 13.21 -6.26
N ARG A 432 -11.37 14.19 -7.14
CA ARG A 432 -11.73 14.10 -8.57
C ARG A 432 -10.56 14.41 -9.49
N TYR A 433 -10.39 13.64 -10.56
CA TYR A 433 -9.30 13.77 -11.51
C TYR A 433 -9.81 13.90 -12.94
N ASN A 434 -9.20 14.82 -13.69
CA ASN A 434 -9.46 15.01 -15.12
C ASN A 434 -8.36 14.34 -15.94
N LEU A 435 -8.70 13.25 -16.60
CA LEU A 435 -7.80 12.50 -17.48
C LEU A 435 -7.95 12.87 -18.97
N SER A 436 -8.87 13.76 -19.34
CA SER A 436 -9.13 14.10 -20.76
C SER A 436 -7.91 14.65 -21.50
N THR A 437 -6.98 15.27 -20.77
CA THR A 437 -5.74 15.85 -21.35
C THR A 437 -4.74 14.80 -21.82
N THR A 438 -4.93 13.52 -21.46
CA THR A 438 -4.21 12.38 -22.07
C THR A 438 -4.69 12.08 -23.50
N GLY A 439 -5.82 12.66 -23.92
CA GLY A 439 -6.56 12.30 -25.12
C GLY A 439 -7.45 11.07 -24.94
N LEU A 440 -7.64 10.56 -23.72
CA LEU A 440 -8.61 9.52 -23.41
C LEU A 440 -10.05 10.02 -23.61
N THR A 441 -10.92 9.12 -24.06
CA THR A 441 -12.36 9.34 -24.16
C THR A 441 -13.12 8.41 -23.21
N ASN A 442 -14.38 8.74 -22.88
CA ASN A 442 -15.24 7.85 -22.10
C ASN A 442 -15.40 6.47 -22.77
N ALA A 443 -15.43 6.43 -24.11
CA ALA A 443 -15.50 5.19 -24.86
C ALA A 443 -14.27 4.30 -24.61
N GLN A 444 -13.06 4.88 -24.61
CA GLN A 444 -11.83 4.12 -24.31
C GLN A 444 -11.77 3.63 -22.86
N LEU A 445 -12.32 4.40 -21.91
CA LEU A 445 -12.45 3.92 -20.52
C LEU A 445 -13.44 2.74 -20.43
N ALA A 446 -14.56 2.85 -21.14
CA ALA A 446 -15.54 1.78 -21.23
C ALA A 446 -14.95 0.52 -21.88
N ASP A 447 -14.17 0.66 -22.96
CA ASP A 447 -13.52 -0.45 -23.65
C ASP A 447 -12.49 -1.17 -22.77
N ALA A 448 -11.84 -0.45 -21.84
CA ALA A 448 -10.91 -1.03 -20.88
C ALA A 448 -11.63 -1.80 -19.74
N LEU A 449 -12.74 -1.26 -19.22
CA LEU A 449 -13.43 -1.80 -18.05
C LEU A 449 -14.49 -2.86 -18.38
N ARG A 450 -15.21 -2.69 -19.49
CA ARG A 450 -16.34 -3.55 -19.89
C ARG A 450 -15.97 -5.04 -19.97
N PRO A 451 -14.84 -5.46 -20.57
CA PRO A 451 -14.49 -6.88 -20.61
C PRO A 451 -14.37 -7.49 -19.20
N LEU A 452 -13.80 -6.75 -18.24
CA LEU A 452 -13.65 -7.21 -16.86
C LEU A 452 -15.02 -7.37 -16.18
N LEU A 453 -15.92 -6.40 -16.36
CA LEU A 453 -17.29 -6.45 -15.83
C LEU A 453 -18.10 -7.62 -16.42
N VAL A 454 -18.02 -7.82 -17.74
CA VAL A 454 -18.68 -8.94 -18.44
C VAL A 454 -18.17 -10.28 -17.91
N ARG A 455 -16.85 -10.43 -17.75
CA ARG A 455 -16.26 -11.66 -17.21
C ARG A 455 -16.69 -11.88 -15.75
N SER A 456 -16.67 -10.85 -14.91
CA SER A 456 -17.14 -10.94 -13.52
C SER A 456 -18.57 -11.43 -13.46
N LEU A 457 -19.48 -10.81 -14.24
CA LEU A 457 -20.88 -11.22 -14.27
C LEU A 457 -21.07 -12.67 -14.70
N ALA A 458 -20.36 -13.12 -15.74
CA ALA A 458 -20.42 -14.51 -16.19
C ALA A 458 -19.87 -15.49 -15.14
N ARG A 459 -18.83 -15.10 -14.38
CA ARG A 459 -18.28 -15.89 -13.27
C ARG A 459 -19.24 -15.93 -12.07
N ASP A 460 -19.79 -14.79 -11.68
CA ASP A 460 -20.71 -14.65 -10.55
C ASP A 460 -21.99 -15.46 -10.79
N ALA A 461 -22.62 -15.36 -11.97
CA ALA A 461 -23.79 -16.17 -12.32
C ALA A 461 -23.52 -17.68 -12.22
N ARG A 462 -22.37 -18.16 -12.71
CA ARG A 462 -21.97 -19.58 -12.60
C ARG A 462 -21.75 -20.00 -11.15
N PHE A 463 -21.09 -19.15 -10.36
CA PHE A 463 -20.87 -19.35 -8.93
C PHE A 463 -22.19 -19.46 -8.18
N ARG A 464 -23.10 -18.51 -8.37
CA ARG A 464 -24.40 -18.50 -7.71
C ARG A 464 -25.26 -19.69 -8.13
N LEU A 465 -25.25 -20.06 -9.40
CA LEU A 465 -25.93 -21.27 -9.88
C LEU A 465 -25.41 -22.52 -9.16
N ARG A 466 -24.09 -22.65 -8.99
CA ARG A 466 -23.49 -23.77 -8.24
C ARG A 466 -23.95 -23.79 -6.79
N GLU A 467 -23.94 -22.65 -6.11
CA GLU A 467 -24.36 -22.58 -4.71
C GLU A 467 -25.87 -22.84 -4.54
N VAL A 468 -26.71 -22.35 -5.45
CA VAL A 468 -28.15 -22.66 -5.45
C VAL A 468 -28.38 -24.17 -5.63
N VAL A 469 -27.70 -24.81 -6.59
CA VAL A 469 -27.79 -26.27 -6.78
C VAL A 469 -27.35 -27.02 -5.53
N ARG A 470 -26.20 -26.65 -4.93
CA ARG A 470 -25.66 -27.28 -3.73
C ARG A 470 -26.62 -27.15 -2.54
N LEU A 471 -27.02 -25.93 -2.20
CA LEU A 471 -27.84 -25.63 -1.04
C LEU A 471 -29.25 -26.22 -1.14
N ARG A 472 -29.86 -26.22 -2.34
CA ARG A 472 -31.13 -26.92 -2.54
C ARG A 472 -30.99 -28.42 -2.38
N GLY A 473 -29.89 -29.01 -2.87
CA GLY A 473 -29.58 -30.42 -2.70
C GLY A 473 -29.45 -30.81 -1.22
N GLU A 474 -28.71 -30.01 -0.45
CA GLU A 474 -28.57 -30.17 1.01
C GLU A 474 -29.91 -30.06 1.75
N GLN A 475 -30.79 -29.16 1.30
CA GLN A 475 -32.13 -28.97 1.83
C GLN A 475 -33.18 -29.91 1.24
N GLN A 476 -32.79 -30.85 0.37
CA GLN A 476 -33.69 -31.80 -0.32
C GLN A 476 -34.84 -31.11 -1.09
N LEU A 477 -34.58 -29.92 -1.62
CA LEU A 477 -35.51 -29.16 -2.45
C LEU A 477 -35.39 -29.58 -3.93
N PRO A 478 -36.46 -29.41 -4.75
CA PRO A 478 -36.41 -29.73 -6.18
C PRO A 478 -35.30 -28.94 -6.90
N LEU A 479 -34.46 -29.65 -7.66
CA LEU A 479 -33.34 -29.06 -8.41
C LEU A 479 -33.70 -28.66 -9.85
N GLY A 480 -34.80 -29.20 -10.39
CA GLY A 480 -35.22 -28.94 -11.77
C GLY A 480 -34.09 -29.22 -12.78
N GLU A 481 -33.96 -28.34 -13.76
CA GLU A 481 -32.93 -28.42 -14.81
C GLU A 481 -31.58 -27.80 -14.41
N MET A 482 -31.49 -27.14 -13.25
CA MET A 482 -30.31 -26.38 -12.83
C MET A 482 -28.99 -27.18 -12.82
N PRO A 483 -28.94 -28.46 -12.41
CA PRO A 483 -27.71 -29.25 -12.50
C PRO A 483 -27.19 -29.42 -13.92
N ALA A 484 -28.08 -29.65 -14.89
CA ALA A 484 -27.71 -29.79 -16.31
C ALA A 484 -27.28 -28.43 -16.89
N LEU A 485 -27.96 -27.35 -16.50
CA LEU A 485 -27.56 -25.98 -16.87
C LEU A 485 -26.16 -25.65 -16.34
N LEU A 486 -25.84 -26.01 -15.10
CA LEU A 486 -24.52 -25.79 -14.53
C LEU A 486 -23.43 -26.58 -15.26
N GLU A 487 -23.70 -27.83 -15.63
CA GLU A 487 -22.77 -28.68 -16.37
C GLU A 487 -22.50 -28.14 -17.78
N SER A 488 -23.54 -27.66 -18.45
CA SER A 488 -23.45 -27.07 -19.81
C SER A 488 -22.99 -25.61 -19.83
N TYR A 489 -22.87 -24.96 -18.67
CA TYR A 489 -22.52 -23.55 -18.58
C TYR A 489 -21.10 -23.31 -19.11
N PRO A 490 -20.91 -22.42 -20.10
CA PRO A 490 -19.62 -22.22 -20.74
C PRO A 490 -18.60 -21.63 -19.77
N ASP A 491 -17.34 -22.02 -19.91
CA ASP A 491 -16.28 -21.52 -19.04
C ASP A 491 -15.99 -20.03 -19.30
N PRO A 492 -16.23 -19.11 -18.34
CA PRO A 492 -16.06 -17.66 -18.54
C PRO A 492 -14.62 -17.24 -18.88
N ASP A 493 -13.67 -18.13 -18.61
CA ASP A 493 -12.22 -17.92 -18.77
C ASP A 493 -11.62 -18.65 -19.98
N ALA A 494 -12.44 -19.31 -20.81
CA ALA A 494 -11.94 -20.07 -21.96
C ALA A 494 -11.20 -19.21 -23.00
N THR A 495 -11.52 -17.92 -23.09
CA THR A 495 -10.96 -17.00 -24.10
C THR A 495 -10.60 -15.64 -23.51
N ALA A 496 -9.61 -14.98 -24.13
CA ALA A 496 -9.15 -13.65 -23.74
C ALA A 496 -10.25 -12.59 -23.84
N THR A 497 -11.10 -12.67 -24.87
CA THR A 497 -12.28 -11.82 -25.06
C THR A 497 -13.48 -12.48 -24.38
N PRO A 498 -14.05 -11.87 -23.32
CA PRO A 498 -15.20 -12.43 -22.62
C PRO A 498 -16.51 -12.09 -23.33
N SER A 499 -17.51 -12.95 -23.15
CA SER A 499 -18.88 -12.76 -23.65
C SER A 499 -19.88 -13.30 -22.63
N LEU A 500 -21.06 -12.68 -22.53
CA LEU A 500 -22.14 -13.22 -21.71
C LEU A 500 -22.81 -14.41 -22.40
N PRO A 501 -23.01 -15.54 -21.71
CA PRO A 501 -23.72 -16.68 -22.26
C PRO A 501 -25.23 -16.47 -22.17
N GLN A 502 -25.78 -15.65 -23.07
CA GLN A 502 -27.19 -15.24 -23.02
C GLN A 502 -28.16 -16.43 -23.02
N ASP A 503 -27.92 -17.44 -23.84
CA ASP A 503 -28.74 -18.67 -23.87
C ASP A 503 -28.76 -19.37 -22.50
N SER A 504 -27.63 -19.38 -21.79
CA SER A 504 -27.56 -19.93 -20.43
C SER A 504 -28.30 -19.05 -19.42
N PHE A 505 -28.23 -17.72 -19.56
CA PHE A 505 -28.93 -16.77 -18.68
C PHE A 505 -30.45 -16.95 -18.80
N ASP A 506 -30.98 -16.99 -20.02
CA ASP A 506 -32.40 -17.17 -20.31
C ASP A 506 -32.92 -18.54 -19.81
N ALA A 507 -32.10 -19.59 -19.97
CA ALA A 507 -32.43 -20.93 -19.49
C ALA A 507 -32.43 -21.02 -17.95
N ILE A 508 -31.45 -20.38 -17.28
CA ILE A 508 -31.40 -20.30 -15.81
C ILE A 508 -32.63 -19.54 -15.29
N ASP A 509 -32.99 -18.42 -15.93
CA ASP A 509 -34.15 -17.62 -15.54
C ASP A 509 -35.45 -18.44 -15.62
N THR A 510 -35.66 -19.12 -16.74
CA THR A 510 -36.82 -20.01 -16.95
C THR A 510 -36.87 -21.15 -15.93
N ALA A 511 -35.72 -21.73 -15.61
CA ALA A 511 -35.62 -22.79 -14.60
C ALA A 511 -35.97 -22.28 -13.19
N LEU A 512 -35.55 -21.07 -12.83
CA LEU A 512 -35.90 -20.44 -11.55
C LEU A 512 -37.39 -20.09 -11.47
N GLU A 513 -37.99 -19.55 -12.53
CA GLU A 513 -39.45 -19.29 -12.59
C GLU A 513 -40.29 -20.54 -12.39
N THR A 514 -39.81 -21.69 -12.87
CA THR A 514 -40.48 -22.97 -12.69
C THR A 514 -40.37 -23.50 -11.25
N LEU A 515 -39.28 -23.18 -10.56
CA LEU A 515 -38.96 -23.71 -9.22
C LEU A 515 -39.43 -22.81 -8.07
N LEU A 516 -39.60 -21.51 -8.31
CA LEU A 516 -39.89 -20.51 -7.29
C LEU A 516 -41.32 -20.00 -7.43
N SER A 517 -42.13 -20.19 -6.39
CA SER A 517 -43.49 -19.64 -6.31
C SER A 517 -43.80 -19.25 -4.86
N PRO A 518 -43.94 -17.95 -4.53
CA PRO A 518 -43.82 -16.79 -5.43
C PRO A 518 -42.36 -16.47 -5.79
N MET A 519 -42.18 -15.72 -6.89
CA MET A 519 -40.86 -15.19 -7.28
C MET A 519 -40.38 -14.09 -6.31
N PRO A 520 -39.08 -14.05 -5.97
CA PRO A 520 -38.50 -12.93 -5.22
C PRO A 520 -38.65 -11.60 -5.96
N VAL A 521 -38.84 -10.51 -5.21
CA VAL A 521 -38.85 -9.16 -5.78
C VAL A 521 -37.39 -8.69 -5.93
N LEU A 522 -36.97 -8.40 -7.16
CA LEU A 522 -35.64 -7.87 -7.43
C LEU A 522 -35.55 -6.37 -7.10
N SER A 523 -34.45 -5.99 -6.46
CA SER A 523 -34.06 -4.59 -6.28
C SER A 523 -33.54 -3.98 -7.58
N ALA A 524 -33.62 -2.64 -7.67
CA ALA A 524 -33.02 -1.90 -8.79
C ALA A 524 -31.48 -1.97 -8.76
N THR A 525 -30.89 -2.05 -7.57
CA THR A 525 -29.45 -2.21 -7.36
C THR A 525 -29.09 -3.68 -7.13
N GLN A 526 -27.82 -4.03 -7.32
CA GLN A 526 -27.32 -5.36 -7.00
C GLN A 526 -27.60 -5.71 -5.53
N PRO A 527 -28.10 -6.91 -5.22
CA PRO A 527 -28.26 -7.37 -3.84
C PRO A 527 -26.90 -7.49 -3.13
N ASP A 528 -26.93 -7.41 -1.80
CA ASP A 528 -25.72 -7.62 -0.99
C ASP A 528 -25.23 -9.08 -1.08
N ASP A 529 -23.92 -9.26 -0.93
CA ASP A 529 -23.23 -10.56 -0.89
C ASP A 529 -22.54 -10.80 0.46
N PRO A 530 -23.29 -11.03 1.56
CA PRO A 530 -22.70 -11.18 2.88
C PRO A 530 -21.85 -12.45 3.00
N LEU A 531 -21.07 -12.54 4.09
CA LEU A 531 -20.23 -13.70 4.38
C LEU A 531 -21.03 -15.00 4.57
N ASP A 532 -22.24 -14.90 5.12
CA ASP A 532 -23.14 -16.00 5.48
C ASP A 532 -24.31 -16.20 4.49
N CYS A 533 -24.14 -15.76 3.23
CA CYS A 533 -25.16 -15.86 2.19
C CYS A 533 -25.73 -17.29 2.06
N GLY A 534 -27.00 -17.46 2.43
CA GLY A 534 -27.73 -18.73 2.35
C GLY A 534 -28.47 -18.92 1.01
N LEU A 535 -29.34 -19.93 0.93
CA LEU A 535 -30.04 -20.30 -0.30
C LEU A 535 -30.83 -19.14 -0.91
N ASP A 536 -31.62 -18.43 -0.11
CA ASP A 536 -32.45 -17.32 -0.59
C ASP A 536 -31.59 -16.16 -1.10
N CYS A 537 -30.50 -15.85 -0.39
CA CYS A 537 -29.52 -14.84 -0.80
C CYS A 537 -28.86 -15.20 -2.13
N HIS A 538 -28.39 -16.44 -2.29
CA HIS A 538 -27.79 -16.90 -3.55
C HIS A 538 -28.81 -16.94 -4.70
N THR A 539 -30.05 -17.33 -4.42
CA THR A 539 -31.13 -17.38 -5.41
C THR A 539 -31.50 -15.97 -5.89
N LEU A 540 -31.60 -15.01 -4.96
CA LEU A 540 -31.88 -13.61 -5.28
C LEU A 540 -30.75 -13.00 -6.14
N ASN A 541 -29.50 -13.22 -5.75
CA ASN A 541 -28.33 -12.76 -6.50
C ASN A 541 -28.27 -13.40 -7.90
N LEU A 542 -28.46 -14.72 -8.02
CA LEU A 542 -28.49 -15.40 -9.32
C LEU A 542 -29.54 -14.81 -10.25
N LEU A 543 -30.76 -14.62 -9.73
CA LEU A 543 -31.87 -14.05 -10.49
C LEU A 543 -31.56 -12.61 -10.94
N TRP A 544 -30.91 -11.82 -10.09
CA TRP A 544 -30.46 -10.49 -10.43
C TRP A 544 -29.36 -10.50 -11.49
N ASP A 545 -28.37 -11.38 -11.38
CA ASP A 545 -27.26 -11.50 -12.33
C ASP A 545 -27.78 -11.80 -13.74
N VAL A 546 -28.71 -12.76 -13.88
CA VAL A 546 -29.22 -13.17 -15.20
C VAL A 546 -30.21 -12.18 -15.82
N ARG A 547 -30.98 -11.43 -15.03
CA ARG A 547 -31.98 -10.47 -15.53
C ARG A 547 -31.45 -9.04 -15.67
N ASN A 548 -30.68 -8.58 -14.70
CA ASN A 548 -30.29 -7.17 -14.54
C ASN A 548 -28.80 -6.94 -14.75
N GLY A 549 -27.96 -7.98 -14.64
CA GLY A 549 -26.51 -7.88 -14.69
C GLY A 549 -25.99 -7.19 -15.95
N SER A 550 -26.48 -7.58 -17.14
CA SER A 550 -26.03 -6.97 -18.40
C SER A 550 -26.35 -5.48 -18.47
N ALA A 551 -27.54 -5.07 -18.03
CA ALA A 551 -27.92 -3.65 -18.00
C ALA A 551 -27.08 -2.87 -16.99
N ASN A 552 -26.74 -3.48 -15.85
CA ASN A 552 -25.85 -2.88 -14.85
C ASN A 552 -24.42 -2.67 -15.38
N VAL A 553 -23.88 -3.61 -16.16
CA VAL A 553 -22.59 -3.43 -16.85
C VAL A 553 -22.64 -2.18 -17.75
N GLU A 554 -23.66 -2.05 -18.59
CA GLU A 554 -23.83 -0.88 -19.47
C GLU A 554 -23.98 0.42 -18.68
N GLN A 555 -24.78 0.41 -17.61
CA GLN A 555 -24.96 1.57 -16.75
C GLN A 555 -23.65 2.00 -16.08
N THR A 556 -22.86 1.04 -15.61
CA THR A 556 -21.56 1.28 -14.95
C THR A 556 -20.60 1.99 -15.89
N VAL A 557 -20.44 1.49 -17.11
CA VAL A 557 -19.52 2.10 -18.09
C VAL A 557 -20.07 3.40 -18.68
N ALA A 558 -21.39 3.55 -18.80
CA ALA A 558 -22.02 4.81 -19.22
C ALA A 558 -21.87 5.93 -18.18
N GLY A 559 -21.71 5.57 -16.89
CA GLY A 559 -21.47 6.51 -15.81
C GLY A 559 -20.04 7.09 -15.77
N LEU A 560 -19.11 6.53 -16.55
CA LEU A 560 -17.73 7.01 -16.59
C LEU A 560 -17.64 8.40 -17.22
N ASP A 561 -16.96 9.30 -16.52
CA ASP A 561 -16.64 10.64 -17.03
C ASP A 561 -15.16 10.92 -16.84
N VAL A 562 -14.42 10.87 -17.95
CA VAL A 562 -12.96 11.08 -18.02
C VAL A 562 -12.53 12.43 -17.43
N THR A 563 -13.43 13.39 -17.29
CA THR A 563 -13.11 14.73 -16.75
C THR A 563 -13.25 14.82 -15.23
N LYS A 564 -13.89 13.84 -14.56
CA LYS A 564 -14.22 13.89 -13.14
C LYS A 564 -14.26 12.49 -12.50
N LEU A 565 -13.27 11.65 -12.77
CA LEU A 565 -13.15 10.34 -12.13
C LEU A 565 -12.82 10.48 -10.64
N SER A 566 -13.34 9.61 -9.78
CA SER A 566 -12.89 9.50 -8.39
C SER A 566 -11.43 9.05 -8.31
N GLU A 567 -10.77 9.20 -7.15
CA GLU A 567 -9.41 8.67 -6.94
C GLU A 567 -9.35 7.17 -7.22
N GLY A 568 -10.29 6.40 -6.67
CA GLY A 568 -10.36 4.96 -6.90
C GLY A 568 -10.51 4.57 -8.36
N LEU A 569 -11.44 5.21 -9.09
CA LEU A 569 -11.62 4.92 -10.52
C LEU A 569 -10.42 5.35 -11.36
N ALA A 570 -9.87 6.55 -11.10
CA ALA A 570 -8.75 7.06 -11.87
C ALA A 570 -7.51 6.18 -11.72
N LEU A 571 -7.19 5.76 -10.49
CA LEU A 571 -6.05 4.89 -10.20
C LEU A 571 -6.22 3.49 -10.80
N ASN A 572 -7.39 2.86 -10.61
CA ASN A 572 -7.71 1.55 -11.19
C ASN A 572 -7.63 1.60 -12.73
N LEU A 573 -8.28 2.57 -13.39
CA LEU A 573 -8.28 2.68 -14.85
C LEU A 573 -6.88 2.92 -15.42
N VAL A 574 -6.04 3.74 -14.78
CA VAL A 574 -4.65 3.93 -15.23
C VAL A 574 -3.82 2.66 -15.03
N GLY A 575 -4.03 1.93 -13.94
CA GLY A 575 -3.42 0.60 -13.72
C GLY A 575 -3.76 -0.37 -14.85
N ILE A 576 -5.06 -0.50 -15.18
CA ILE A 576 -5.55 -1.32 -16.30
C ILE A 576 -4.88 -0.92 -17.61
N LEU A 577 -4.83 0.39 -17.91
CA LEU A 577 -4.29 0.89 -19.17
C LEU A 577 -2.77 0.66 -19.30
N ILE A 578 -2.00 0.83 -18.22
CA ILE A 578 -0.56 0.54 -18.19
C ILE A 578 -0.29 -0.96 -18.39
N LYS A 579 -1.02 -1.80 -17.67
CA LYS A 579 -0.92 -3.25 -17.79
C LYS A 579 -1.27 -3.72 -19.21
N ASN A 580 -2.41 -3.29 -19.75
CA ASN A 580 -2.84 -3.64 -21.10
C ASN A 580 -1.84 -3.14 -22.15
N ARG A 581 -1.24 -1.96 -21.92
CA ARG A 581 -0.21 -1.43 -22.80
C ARG A 581 1.02 -2.34 -22.83
N PHE A 582 1.49 -2.76 -21.67
CA PHE A 582 2.61 -3.71 -21.57
C PHE A 582 2.29 -5.02 -22.31
N TYR A 583 1.11 -5.60 -22.10
CA TYR A 583 0.72 -6.83 -22.80
C TYR A 583 0.71 -6.68 -24.32
N ALA A 584 0.21 -5.56 -24.83
CA ALA A 584 0.17 -5.28 -26.26
C ALA A 584 1.57 -5.06 -26.86
N ASP A 585 2.43 -4.28 -26.19
CA ASP A 585 3.80 -3.99 -26.68
C ASP A 585 4.67 -5.23 -26.75
N TYR A 586 4.46 -6.18 -25.84
CA TYR A 586 5.29 -7.38 -25.72
C TYR A 586 4.62 -8.66 -26.23
N GLY A 587 3.39 -8.58 -26.75
CA GLY A 587 2.66 -9.74 -27.29
C GLY A 587 2.43 -10.83 -26.25
N ILE A 588 2.12 -10.45 -25.01
CA ILE A 588 1.93 -11.40 -23.90
C ILE A 588 0.62 -12.16 -24.12
N ASP A 589 0.69 -13.49 -24.16
CA ASP A 589 -0.49 -14.34 -24.35
C ASP A 589 -1.40 -14.35 -23.12
N TYR A 590 -2.66 -14.73 -23.32
CA TYR A 590 -3.70 -14.64 -22.30
C TYR A 590 -3.42 -15.49 -21.04
N ALA A 591 -2.86 -16.69 -21.17
CA ALA A 591 -2.55 -17.53 -20.01
C ALA A 591 -1.43 -16.89 -19.18
N THR A 592 -0.42 -16.34 -19.85
CA THR A 592 0.64 -15.57 -19.19
C THR A 592 0.09 -14.32 -18.51
N GLN A 593 -0.84 -13.59 -19.14
CA GLN A 593 -1.51 -12.44 -18.52
C GLN A 593 -2.21 -12.83 -17.21
N GLN A 594 -3.05 -13.87 -17.22
CA GLN A 594 -3.76 -14.31 -16.01
C GLN A 594 -2.81 -14.73 -14.88
N CYS A 595 -1.66 -15.31 -15.22
CA CYS A 595 -0.62 -15.64 -14.24
C CYS A 595 -0.02 -14.37 -13.62
N LEU A 596 0.43 -13.42 -14.46
CA LEU A 596 1.03 -12.16 -14.01
C LEU A 596 0.05 -11.32 -13.20
N GLU A 597 -1.22 -11.34 -13.56
CA GLU A 597 -2.28 -10.62 -12.85
C GLU A 597 -2.46 -11.11 -11.40
N GLY A 598 -1.99 -12.32 -11.08
CA GLY A 598 -2.18 -12.94 -9.77
C GLY A 598 -3.47 -13.76 -9.76
N PHE A 599 -3.33 -15.06 -10.02
CA PHE A 599 -4.40 -16.05 -9.92
C PHE A 599 -5.62 -15.82 -10.84
N GLY A 600 -5.48 -15.07 -11.93
CA GLY A 600 -6.59 -14.71 -12.82
C GLY A 600 -7.64 -13.79 -12.17
N ALA A 601 -7.26 -13.08 -11.11
CA ALA A 601 -8.10 -12.09 -10.44
C ALA A 601 -8.36 -10.88 -11.34
N LEU A 602 -9.58 -10.33 -11.26
CA LEU A 602 -9.99 -9.20 -12.07
C LEU A 602 -9.66 -7.88 -11.37
N ASP A 603 -9.16 -6.91 -12.13
CA ASP A 603 -8.85 -5.57 -11.65
C ASP A 603 -10.08 -4.66 -11.73
N LEU A 604 -11.07 -4.92 -10.87
CA LEU A 604 -12.29 -4.13 -10.77
C LEU A 604 -12.19 -3.09 -9.65
N PRO A 605 -12.73 -1.87 -9.86
CA PRO A 605 -12.70 -0.84 -8.83
C PRO A 605 -13.71 -1.15 -7.72
N GLN A 606 -13.25 -1.20 -6.47
CA GLN A 606 -14.12 -1.19 -5.29
C GLN A 606 -14.08 0.16 -4.59
N GLN A 607 -15.26 0.71 -4.33
CA GLN A 607 -15.44 2.08 -3.86
C GLN A 607 -16.42 2.11 -2.68
N ILE A 608 -15.95 1.60 -1.55
CA ILE A 608 -16.69 1.59 -0.28
C ILE A 608 -16.03 2.61 0.66
N SER A 609 -16.85 3.45 1.28
CA SER A 609 -16.38 4.38 2.31
C SER A 609 -16.26 3.62 3.64
N GLY A 610 -15.16 2.90 3.81
CA GLY A 610 -14.92 2.03 4.95
C GLY A 610 -13.50 1.51 5.01
N TYR A 611 -13.23 0.67 6.00
CA TYR A 611 -11.92 0.04 6.17
C TYR A 611 -12.05 -1.46 6.38
N LYS A 612 -11.08 -2.20 5.85
CA LYS A 612 -11.04 -3.63 6.06
C LYS A 612 -10.45 -4.00 7.43
N PRO A 613 -11.13 -4.84 8.23
CA PRO A 613 -10.52 -5.59 9.30
C PRO A 613 -9.68 -6.69 8.66
N ARG A 614 -8.49 -6.90 9.19
CA ARG A 614 -7.58 -7.94 8.69
C ARG A 614 -7.39 -9.05 9.72
N PRO A 615 -7.11 -10.29 9.29
CA PRO A 615 -6.65 -11.33 10.20
C PRO A 615 -5.45 -10.87 11.03
N LEU A 616 -5.42 -11.31 12.29
CA LEU A 616 -4.60 -10.70 13.34
C LEU A 616 -3.36 -11.51 13.69
N GLN A 617 -3.07 -12.63 13.02
CA GLN A 617 -1.82 -13.34 13.27
C GLN A 617 -0.63 -12.42 12.99
N GLY A 618 0.28 -12.32 13.97
CA GLY A 618 1.47 -11.46 13.90
C GLY A 618 1.22 -9.97 14.20
N VAL A 619 -0.01 -9.56 14.56
CA VAL A 619 -0.35 -8.15 14.82
C VAL A 619 0.50 -7.52 15.94
N TRP A 620 1.04 -8.32 16.87
CA TRP A 620 1.93 -7.82 17.92
C TRP A 620 3.14 -7.04 17.36
N ALA A 621 3.60 -7.38 16.14
CA ALA A 621 4.77 -6.81 15.49
C ALA A 621 4.45 -5.58 14.62
N THR A 622 3.24 -5.02 14.72
CA THR A 622 2.74 -3.96 13.84
C THR A 622 2.21 -2.74 14.59
N PRO A 623 2.91 -2.21 15.61
CA PRO A 623 2.56 -0.89 16.13
C PRO A 623 3.07 0.24 15.21
N PRO A 624 2.47 1.44 15.28
CA PRO A 624 1.20 1.76 15.93
C PRO A 624 -0.02 1.23 15.16
N PHE A 625 -1.16 1.14 15.85
CA PHE A 625 -2.39 0.54 15.39
C PHE A 625 -3.42 1.55 14.83
N LEU A 626 -4.50 1.02 14.25
CA LEU A 626 -5.42 1.66 13.30
C LEU A 626 -4.76 1.97 11.95
N HIS A 627 -5.59 2.33 10.97
CA HIS A 627 -5.12 2.61 9.60
C HIS A 627 -4.17 3.81 9.53
N ASN A 628 -4.24 4.73 10.47
CA ASN A 628 -3.47 5.96 10.54
C ASN A 628 -2.47 5.98 11.71
N GLY A 629 -2.18 4.84 12.35
CA GLY A 629 -1.20 4.73 13.42
C GLY A 629 -1.50 5.59 14.65
N SER A 630 -2.77 5.90 14.91
CA SER A 630 -3.18 6.83 15.96
C SER A 630 -3.38 6.16 17.33
N VAL A 631 -3.08 4.86 17.46
CA VAL A 631 -3.18 4.13 18.73
C VAL A 631 -1.86 3.39 18.99
N PRO A 632 -1.12 3.70 20.08
CA PRO A 632 0.27 3.27 20.21
C PRO A 632 0.47 1.80 20.60
N SER A 633 -0.53 1.18 21.24
CA SER A 633 -0.42 -0.18 21.80
C SER A 633 -1.71 -0.98 21.65
N LEU A 634 -1.61 -2.32 21.67
CA LEU A 634 -2.79 -3.20 21.69
C LEU A 634 -3.64 -2.96 22.94
N TYR A 635 -3.01 -2.62 24.06
CA TYR A 635 -3.75 -2.23 25.26
C TYR A 635 -4.69 -1.04 25.01
N GLN A 636 -4.19 0.02 24.36
CA GLN A 636 -5.03 1.18 24.02
C GLN A 636 -6.07 0.89 22.93
N MET A 637 -5.81 -0.07 22.02
CA MET A 637 -6.82 -0.54 21.07
C MET A 637 -8.06 -1.10 21.79
N LEU A 638 -7.86 -1.76 22.93
CA LEU A 638 -8.90 -2.38 23.75
C LEU A 638 -9.49 -1.45 24.81
N LEU A 639 -9.01 -0.20 24.92
CA LEU A 639 -9.64 0.83 25.73
C LEU A 639 -10.83 1.45 24.97
N PRO A 640 -11.86 1.92 25.69
CA PRO A 640 -12.81 2.88 25.14
C PRO A 640 -12.05 4.05 24.48
N PRO A 641 -12.45 4.53 23.29
CA PRO A 641 -11.71 5.58 22.59
C PRO A 641 -11.46 6.85 23.43
N ALA A 642 -12.39 7.21 24.31
CA ALA A 642 -12.26 8.34 25.23
C ALA A 642 -11.14 8.21 26.29
N LYS A 643 -10.60 6.99 26.49
CA LYS A 643 -9.50 6.69 27.42
C LYS A 643 -8.15 6.50 26.70
N ARG A 644 -8.10 6.62 25.38
CA ARG A 644 -6.86 6.55 24.58
C ARG A 644 -6.09 7.86 24.67
N ASP A 645 -4.77 7.79 24.53
CA ASP A 645 -3.91 8.98 24.54
C ASP A 645 -4.30 9.93 23.40
N GLN A 646 -4.48 11.20 23.73
CA GLN A 646 -4.81 12.23 22.74
C GLN A 646 -3.57 12.79 22.03
N LYS A 647 -2.40 12.55 22.63
CA LYS A 647 -1.12 13.03 22.12
C LYS A 647 0.01 12.14 22.62
N PHE A 648 0.86 11.64 21.72
CA PHE A 648 1.99 10.78 22.08
C PHE A 648 3.19 10.95 21.13
N PHE A 649 4.38 10.61 21.61
CA PHE A 649 5.62 10.73 20.84
C PHE A 649 5.83 9.51 19.93
N VAL A 650 6.20 9.74 18.67
CA VAL A 650 6.39 8.72 17.63
C VAL A 650 7.71 8.96 16.90
N GLY A 651 8.40 7.88 16.54
CA GLY A 651 9.67 7.91 15.79
C GLY A 651 10.74 7.00 16.37
N ARG A 652 10.57 6.60 17.63
CA ARG A 652 11.37 5.57 18.29
C ARG A 652 10.79 4.19 18.06
N ARG A 653 11.66 3.18 18.14
CA ARG A 653 11.30 1.76 17.94
C ARG A 653 11.37 0.91 19.20
N ASP A 654 11.62 1.54 20.35
CA ASP A 654 11.59 0.89 21.67
C ASP A 654 10.23 0.25 21.93
N PHE A 655 10.24 -1.03 22.27
CA PHE A 655 9.04 -1.85 22.38
C PHE A 655 8.68 -2.16 23.82
N ASP A 656 7.40 -1.98 24.13
CA ASP A 656 6.78 -2.42 25.38
C ASP A 656 6.10 -3.78 25.15
N PRO A 657 6.68 -4.91 25.62
CA PRO A 657 6.07 -6.24 25.46
C PRO A 657 4.86 -6.48 26.37
N VAL A 658 4.61 -5.62 27.35
CA VAL A 658 3.47 -5.74 28.28
C VAL A 658 2.22 -5.16 27.64
N HIS A 659 2.27 -3.91 27.18
CA HIS A 659 1.13 -3.30 26.49
C HIS A 659 1.09 -3.61 24.99
N VAL A 660 2.17 -4.17 24.45
CA VAL A 660 2.38 -4.55 23.03
C VAL A 660 2.24 -3.34 22.12
N GLY A 661 3.30 -2.55 22.07
CA GLY A 661 3.37 -1.31 21.28
C GLY A 661 4.72 -0.61 21.39
N TYR A 662 4.85 0.54 20.73
CA TYR A 662 6.03 1.39 20.92
C TYR A 662 5.92 2.21 22.20
N VAL A 663 7.07 2.49 22.84
CA VAL A 663 7.17 3.44 23.94
C VAL A 663 6.85 4.85 23.42
N THR A 664 5.94 5.54 24.10
CA THR A 664 5.33 6.81 23.64
C THR A 664 5.88 8.07 24.32
N SER A 665 6.88 7.90 25.20
CA SER A 665 7.52 9.01 25.92
C SER A 665 8.89 9.34 25.32
N PRO A 666 9.28 10.62 25.26
CA PRO A 666 10.66 10.98 24.93
C PRO A 666 11.63 10.58 26.05
N ASP A 667 12.93 10.46 25.76
CA ASP A 667 13.95 10.13 26.78
C ASP A 667 14.21 11.30 27.74
N ALA A 668 14.04 12.53 27.23
CA ALA A 668 14.23 13.76 27.98
C ALA A 668 13.21 14.83 27.58
N GLU A 669 12.96 15.79 28.48
CA GLU A 669 12.15 16.96 28.15
C GLU A 669 12.83 17.76 27.02
N GLY A 670 12.10 17.99 25.92
CA GLY A 670 12.59 18.75 24.77
C GLY A 670 13.27 17.94 23.66
N ASP A 671 13.24 16.61 23.74
CA ASP A 671 13.67 15.68 22.69
C ASP A 671 12.98 15.98 21.34
N ASP A 672 13.78 16.09 20.27
CA ASP A 672 13.37 16.34 18.89
C ASP A 672 13.67 15.15 17.94
N ASP A 673 14.01 13.97 18.48
CA ASP A 673 14.32 12.73 17.73
C ASP A 673 13.08 11.98 17.20
N GLY A 674 11.93 12.64 17.21
CA GLY A 674 10.62 12.13 16.84
C GLY A 674 9.62 13.26 16.64
N PHE A 675 8.33 12.94 16.59
CA PHE A 675 7.27 13.95 16.53
C PHE A 675 6.11 13.61 17.44
N TRP A 676 5.40 14.65 17.86
CA TRP A 676 4.17 14.51 18.61
C TRP A 676 2.99 14.28 17.67
N LEU A 677 2.44 13.07 17.70
CA LEU A 677 1.17 12.78 17.07
C LEU A 677 0.04 13.37 17.90
N ASP A 678 -0.76 14.27 17.32
CA ASP A 678 -1.96 14.84 17.93
C ASP A 678 -3.22 14.24 17.27
N THR A 679 -4.02 13.50 18.05
CA THR A 679 -5.19 12.77 17.57
C THR A 679 -6.45 13.64 17.49
N SER A 680 -6.37 14.93 17.86
CA SER A 680 -7.46 15.88 17.64
C SER A 680 -7.54 16.36 16.19
N ILE A 681 -6.46 16.19 15.43
CA ILE A 681 -6.34 16.61 14.03
C ILE A 681 -7.08 15.61 13.12
N PRO A 682 -7.96 16.07 12.19
CA PRO A 682 -8.53 15.20 11.16
C PRO A 682 -7.45 14.48 10.35
N GLY A 683 -7.62 13.18 10.10
CA GLY A 683 -6.57 12.31 9.53
C GLY A 683 -5.76 11.58 10.60
N ASN A 684 -5.67 12.12 11.82
CA ASN A 684 -4.99 11.49 12.96
C ASN A 684 -5.95 10.99 14.06
N ARG A 685 -7.28 11.03 13.85
CA ARG A 685 -8.21 10.70 14.94
C ARG A 685 -8.09 9.25 15.36
N ASN A 686 -8.11 9.02 16.67
CA ASN A 686 -8.05 7.70 17.32
C ASN A 686 -9.42 7.20 17.80
N ILE A 687 -10.48 7.62 17.11
CA ILE A 687 -11.87 7.25 17.40
C ILE A 687 -12.25 5.90 16.78
N GLY A 688 -13.45 5.41 17.07
CA GLY A 688 -13.97 4.17 16.50
C GLY A 688 -13.28 2.92 16.99
N HIS A 689 -13.69 1.77 16.43
CA HIS A 689 -13.26 0.45 16.89
C HIS A 689 -13.35 0.36 18.43
N GLY A 690 -14.48 0.78 18.97
CA GLY A 690 -14.65 1.05 20.40
C GLY A 690 -15.31 -0.10 21.15
N PHE A 691 -14.62 -0.63 22.14
CA PHE A 691 -15.18 -1.50 23.18
C PHE A 691 -15.65 -0.63 24.35
N ALA A 692 -16.88 -0.11 24.24
CA ALA A 692 -17.37 0.98 25.09
C ALA A 692 -18.85 0.87 25.47
N ALA A 693 -19.57 -0.17 25.03
CA ALA A 693 -20.94 -0.37 25.46
C ALA A 693 -20.99 -0.80 26.94
N ASP A 694 -21.77 -0.09 27.76
CA ASP A 694 -22.02 -0.51 29.13
C ASP A 694 -22.86 -1.80 29.18
N ALA A 695 -22.88 -2.47 30.33
CA ALA A 695 -23.55 -3.76 30.47
C ALA A 695 -25.05 -3.71 30.14
N ALA A 696 -25.73 -2.59 30.42
CA ALA A 696 -27.16 -2.45 30.16
C ALA A 696 -27.43 -2.30 28.65
N THR A 697 -26.63 -1.46 27.99
CA THR A 697 -26.68 -1.23 26.54
C THR A 697 -26.33 -2.48 25.79
N TRP A 698 -25.24 -3.15 26.18
CA TRP A 698 -24.80 -4.40 25.57
C TRP A 698 -25.85 -5.52 25.73
N SER A 699 -26.45 -5.66 26.92
CA SER A 699 -27.51 -6.65 27.15
C SER A 699 -28.75 -6.41 26.28
N LYS A 700 -29.18 -5.16 26.12
CA LYS A 700 -30.29 -4.81 25.22
C LYS A 700 -29.95 -5.07 23.76
N HIS A 701 -28.72 -4.72 23.35
CA HIS A 701 -28.23 -4.98 22.00
C HIS A 701 -28.24 -6.48 21.68
N LEU A 702 -27.77 -7.34 22.60
CA LEU A 702 -27.80 -8.78 22.40
C LEU A 702 -29.22 -9.37 22.30
N GLN A 703 -30.23 -8.73 22.90
CA GLN A 703 -31.62 -9.19 22.83
C GLN A 703 -32.29 -8.83 21.50
N ASP A 704 -32.05 -7.61 21.02
CA ASP A 704 -32.56 -7.12 19.73
C ASP A 704 -31.61 -6.05 19.17
N PRO A 705 -30.63 -6.45 18.34
CA PRO A 705 -29.66 -5.54 17.74
C PRO A 705 -30.28 -4.46 16.86
N ASN A 706 -31.41 -4.76 16.21
CA ASN A 706 -32.09 -3.85 15.29
C ASN A 706 -32.87 -2.78 16.04
N ALA A 707 -33.55 -3.13 17.15
CA ALA A 707 -34.23 -2.16 17.99
C ALA A 707 -33.28 -1.38 18.91
N ASN A 708 -32.11 -1.96 19.24
CA ASN A 708 -31.11 -1.36 20.12
C ASN A 708 -29.72 -1.36 19.46
N PRO A 709 -29.54 -0.63 18.35
CA PRO A 709 -28.25 -0.55 17.69
C PRO A 709 -27.21 0.12 18.59
N LEU A 710 -25.96 -0.32 18.50
CA LEU A 710 -24.87 0.36 19.18
C LEU A 710 -24.63 1.75 18.55
N PRO A 711 -24.12 2.71 19.34
CA PRO A 711 -23.62 3.96 18.78
C PRO A 711 -22.56 3.71 17.69
N SER A 712 -22.53 4.58 16.68
CA SER A 712 -21.52 4.52 15.61
C SER A 712 -20.10 4.44 16.19
N GLY A 713 -19.30 3.49 15.70
CA GLY A 713 -17.94 3.25 16.16
C GLY A 713 -17.82 2.44 17.45
N VAL A 714 -18.92 2.04 18.08
CA VAL A 714 -18.93 1.10 19.21
C VAL A 714 -19.26 -0.29 18.69
N ILE A 715 -18.32 -1.22 18.86
CA ILE A 715 -18.37 -2.58 18.28
C ILE A 715 -18.56 -3.68 19.34
N GLY A 716 -18.56 -3.32 20.62
CA GLY A 716 -18.67 -4.29 21.69
C GLY A 716 -18.73 -3.70 23.09
N PRO A 717 -18.84 -4.56 24.11
CA PRO A 717 -18.87 -4.15 25.51
C PRO A 717 -17.54 -3.56 25.96
N GLU A 718 -17.55 -2.70 26.98
CA GLU A 718 -16.31 -2.30 27.64
C GLU A 718 -15.68 -3.50 28.35
N PHE A 719 -14.41 -3.79 28.03
CA PHE A 719 -13.64 -4.84 28.68
C PHE A 719 -13.13 -4.42 30.08
N THR A 720 -12.99 -5.37 30.99
CA THR A 720 -12.18 -5.18 32.21
C THR A 720 -10.70 -5.21 31.87
N ASP A 721 -9.86 -4.79 32.81
CA ASP A 721 -8.41 -4.80 32.62
C ASP A 721 -7.87 -6.23 32.41
N GLU A 722 -8.39 -7.19 33.19
CA GLU A 722 -8.04 -8.59 33.07
C GLU A 722 -8.40 -9.16 31.69
N GLN A 723 -9.56 -8.78 31.14
CA GLN A 723 -9.98 -9.18 29.80
C GLN A 723 -9.07 -8.59 28.72
N ARG A 724 -8.63 -7.33 28.87
CA ARG A 724 -7.67 -6.71 27.94
C ARG A 724 -6.34 -7.46 27.92
N PHE A 725 -5.78 -7.73 29.09
CA PHE A 725 -4.51 -8.48 29.17
C PHE A 725 -4.66 -9.92 28.69
N ALA A 726 -5.80 -10.58 28.94
CA ALA A 726 -6.08 -11.89 28.37
C ALA A 726 -6.07 -11.86 26.83
N LEU A 727 -6.77 -10.90 26.22
CA LEU A 727 -6.75 -10.69 24.76
C LEU A 727 -5.34 -10.40 24.24
N ILE A 728 -4.55 -9.56 24.92
CA ILE A 728 -3.17 -9.24 24.52
C ILE A 728 -2.30 -10.50 24.53
N GLU A 729 -2.34 -11.30 25.60
CA GLU A 729 -1.58 -12.56 25.68
C GLU A 729 -1.99 -13.53 24.57
N TYR A 730 -3.28 -13.58 24.23
CA TYR A 730 -3.74 -14.37 23.08
C TYR A 730 -3.21 -13.81 21.75
N LEU A 731 -3.25 -12.50 21.52
CA LEU A 731 -2.78 -11.88 20.27
C LEU A 731 -1.27 -12.05 20.03
N LYS A 732 -0.47 -12.28 21.08
CA LYS A 732 0.94 -12.67 20.95
C LYS A 732 1.10 -14.04 20.25
N VAL A 733 0.16 -14.97 20.48
CA VAL A 733 0.25 -16.37 20.03
C VAL A 733 -0.84 -16.79 19.06
N HIS A 734 -1.77 -15.90 18.72
CA HIS A 734 -2.88 -16.17 17.80
C HIS A 734 -2.36 -16.70 16.46
N ARG A 735 -3.08 -17.69 15.91
CA ARG A 735 -2.77 -18.34 14.63
C ARG A 735 -4.00 -18.30 13.73
N ASP A 736 -3.79 -17.80 12.52
CA ASP A 736 -4.74 -17.97 11.42
C ASP A 736 -4.52 -19.36 10.78
N PRO A 737 -5.48 -19.87 9.98
CA PRO A 737 -5.29 -21.11 9.23
C PRO A 737 -3.99 -21.07 8.40
N PRO A 738 -3.15 -22.10 8.52
CA PRO A 738 -1.86 -22.11 7.85
C PRO A 738 -2.04 -22.15 6.33
N THR A 739 -1.00 -21.74 5.60
CA THR A 739 -0.92 -22.05 4.17
C THR A 739 -0.91 -23.58 3.99
N PRO A 740 -1.69 -24.15 3.04
CA PRO A 740 -1.70 -25.59 2.82
C PRO A 740 -0.30 -26.16 2.58
N GLU A 741 -0.05 -27.35 3.11
CA GLU A 741 1.21 -28.06 2.87
C GLU A 741 1.41 -28.30 1.37
N GLY A 742 2.63 -28.05 0.88
CA GLY A 742 2.96 -28.17 -0.54
C GLY A 742 2.49 -27.03 -1.43
N PHE A 743 1.89 -25.96 -0.88
CA PHE A 743 1.66 -24.74 -1.67
C PHE A 743 2.97 -24.22 -2.26
N GLN A 744 2.93 -23.93 -3.55
CA GLN A 744 4.01 -23.28 -4.28
C GLN A 744 3.41 -22.05 -4.99
N PRO A 745 4.01 -20.87 -4.84
CA PRO A 745 3.60 -19.71 -5.62
C PRO A 745 3.68 -20.02 -7.13
N PRO A 746 2.76 -19.49 -7.96
CA PRO A 746 2.77 -19.75 -9.38
C PRO A 746 4.05 -19.23 -10.03
N GLN A 747 4.65 -20.05 -10.89
CA GLN A 747 5.81 -19.67 -11.71
C GLN A 747 5.33 -19.14 -13.05
N CYS A 748 5.19 -17.81 -13.15
CA CYS A 748 4.85 -17.18 -14.40
C CYS A 748 6.06 -17.12 -15.32
N GLN A 749 5.85 -17.33 -16.61
CA GLN A 749 6.89 -17.19 -17.61
C GLN A 749 6.76 -15.84 -18.30
N LEU A 750 7.88 -15.13 -18.47
CA LEU A 750 7.92 -13.89 -19.23
C LEU A 750 9.16 -13.91 -20.12
N PHE A 751 8.98 -13.60 -21.41
CA PHE A 751 10.04 -13.68 -22.43
C PHE A 751 10.75 -15.05 -22.50
N GLY A 752 9.99 -16.15 -22.29
CA GLY A 752 10.52 -17.52 -22.31
C GLY A 752 11.42 -17.87 -21.12
N ARG A 753 11.42 -17.05 -20.05
CA ARG A 753 12.14 -17.30 -18.81
C ARG A 753 11.14 -17.44 -17.66
N SER A 754 11.41 -18.36 -16.74
CA SER A 754 10.73 -18.36 -15.44
C SER A 754 11.10 -17.07 -14.72
N LEU A 755 10.09 -16.39 -14.20
CA LEU A 755 10.27 -15.23 -13.33
C LEU A 755 10.58 -15.65 -11.90
#